data_AF-A0A552KEP5-F1
#
_entry.id   AF-A0A552KEP5-F1
#
_cell.length_a   1.000
_cell.length_b   1.000
_cell.length_c   1.000
_cell.angle_alpha   90.00
_cell.angle_beta   90.00
_cell.angle_gamma   90.00
#
_symmetry.space_group_name_H-M   'P 1'
#
loop_
_entity.id
_entity.type
_entity.pdbx_description
1 polymer ?
#
loop_
_entity_poly.entity_id
_entity_poly.type
_entity_poly.pdbx_seq_one_letter_code
_entity_poly.pdbx_strand_id
1 'polypeptide(L)'
;MNSTNLITTADSSPENTCDEQKKVTENEQIPNSTNPTSKIDELLKDAVGGKNLNSLSRGDLNKLLNKVDFLGAIGLDTDGKKIPKKVDDNQKSSLTSSPTSSLTSSPASSPASSPASSPASSPASSPALSFTSSVSLPDLVGSFGTINLPSTVDFGALGNAQVIVTNQGQALASGPSTVKLYISTDGQIDSNDALLTSVSTNLNLNAGQSVTLDLQYQNNTSVIAPGAYFLIAQVDADNQIAEQVETNNVTSKLVSGLNTNAVIDWNAIALNAIQAEGKAGQGVAPTVGSRLMALVSTAVYDTVNAFNTLYPSYAVNVNAPANTSLEMAVVGAAYRVLSTQLPGQSSLFLQQVANSRAEILDSAIAESRGFNFGILVANQSLNLRANDGSNDNTPFTPLSGAYVWTPETSGPTAAVAVGANWGGVDTWTIGDIDQFVSQNQIDVTLDGRPDTNPTLYAQEIEEVRLYGGLDDTTLTTTLRNADQTEMAVFWAYDRADTFRPYGQLNQIAQEIAVRDGNTLQKDASLFAALNTALADAVIVAWKEKYTELQPRPDDVIAGGFAANDGLASTVGDPDWKPLLSPLMGVNSPPFPDYMSGHSAMGGAFAGVMTNYFGDNYVFSAVSQELVGVVRTFDSFYEAGMEDALSRIYGGVHVREACIDSFEMGLAVGEFVAANFFQPI
;
A
#
# COMPACT_ATOMS: atom_id res chain seq x y z
N MET A 1 -15.91 35.26 34.42
CA MET A 1 -17.34 35.31 34.78
C MET A 1 -18.05 36.31 33.89
N ASN A 2 -18.66 35.85 32.81
CA ASN A 2 -20.07 36.10 32.52
C ASN A 2 -20.49 35.20 31.36
N SER A 3 -21.59 34.51 31.63
CA SER A 3 -22.24 33.48 30.85
C SER A 3 -23.04 34.13 29.71
N THR A 4 -23.07 33.48 28.55
CA THR A 4 -24.12 33.72 27.56
C THR A 4 -24.65 32.38 27.06
N ASN A 5 -25.95 32.22 27.23
CA ASN A 5 -26.73 31.00 27.08
C ASN A 5 -26.75 30.51 25.63
N LEU A 6 -26.41 29.23 25.44
CA LEU A 6 -26.79 28.48 24.24
C LEU A 6 -28.29 28.18 24.33
N ILE A 7 -29.04 28.78 23.41
CA ILE A 7 -30.44 28.47 23.16
C ILE A 7 -30.46 27.14 22.40
N THR A 8 -30.96 26.10 23.06
CA THR A 8 -31.30 24.82 22.45
C THR A 8 -32.66 24.96 21.75
N THR A 9 -32.63 25.07 20.42
CA THR A 9 -33.79 24.72 19.59
C THR A 9 -33.57 23.29 19.11
N ALA A 10 -34.33 22.36 19.70
CA ALA A 10 -34.59 21.07 19.12
C ALA A 10 -35.48 21.29 17.89
N ASP A 11 -34.96 21.02 16.69
CA ASP A 11 -35.76 20.67 15.51
C ASP A 11 -34.87 19.93 14.50
N SER A 12 -35.45 18.85 13.94
CA SER A 12 -34.92 17.86 12.99
C SER A 12 -33.60 17.16 13.38
N SER A 13 -33.73 15.96 13.96
CA SER A 13 -32.72 14.92 13.79
C SER A 13 -32.46 14.74 12.28
N PRO A 14 -31.21 14.69 11.80
CA PRO A 14 -30.96 14.33 10.42
C PRO A 14 -31.58 12.94 10.19
N GLU A 15 -32.45 12.83 9.19
CA GLU A 15 -32.93 11.55 8.69
C GLU A 15 -31.70 10.69 8.35
N ASN A 16 -31.75 9.41 8.70
CA ASN A 16 -30.65 8.47 8.56
C ASN A 16 -30.19 8.40 7.08
N THR A 17 -29.14 9.14 6.71
CA THR A 17 -28.75 9.42 5.31
C THR A 17 -28.14 8.22 4.58
N CYS A 18 -27.84 7.13 5.27
CA CYS A 18 -27.43 5.86 4.63
C CYS A 18 -28.48 5.28 3.67
N ASP A 19 -29.75 5.69 3.73
CA ASP A 19 -30.79 5.21 2.81
C ASP A 19 -30.77 5.92 1.43
N GLU A 20 -30.07 7.06 1.29
CA GLU A 20 -29.95 7.79 0.02
C GLU A 20 -28.72 7.38 -0.82
N GLN A 21 -27.80 6.59 -0.25
CA GLN A 21 -26.66 6.07 -0.99
C GLN A 21 -27.07 5.05 -2.07
N LYS A 22 -26.28 4.95 -3.13
CA LYS A 22 -26.48 3.99 -4.22
C LYS A 22 -26.26 2.56 -3.72
N LYS A 23 -27.32 1.97 -3.15
CA LYS A 23 -27.37 0.56 -2.75
C LYS A 23 -27.44 -0.33 -3.98
N VAL A 24 -26.93 -1.56 -3.87
CA VAL A 24 -27.11 -2.56 -4.94
C VAL A 24 -28.61 -2.93 -4.97
N THR A 25 -29.38 -2.36 -5.90
CA THR A 25 -30.85 -2.53 -5.99
C THR A 25 -31.28 -3.74 -6.85
N GLU A 26 -32.54 -4.16 -6.74
CA GLU A 26 -33.08 -5.37 -7.38
C GLU A 26 -32.96 -5.41 -8.92
N ASN A 27 -32.74 -4.27 -9.59
CA ASN A 27 -32.76 -4.14 -11.05
C ASN A 27 -31.42 -3.78 -11.70
N GLU A 28 -30.35 -3.53 -10.93
CA GLU A 28 -29.02 -3.35 -11.54
C GLU A 28 -28.46 -4.71 -11.97
N GLN A 29 -28.50 -4.98 -13.28
CA GLN A 29 -27.59 -5.97 -13.85
C GLN A 29 -26.18 -5.43 -13.68
N ILE A 30 -25.48 -6.02 -12.71
CA ILE A 30 -24.07 -5.83 -12.55
C ILE A 30 -23.36 -6.23 -13.86
N PRO A 31 -22.56 -5.34 -14.46
CA PRO A 31 -21.90 -5.60 -15.73
C PRO A 31 -21.11 -6.92 -15.64
N ASN A 32 -21.44 -7.85 -16.53
CA ASN A 32 -20.69 -9.08 -16.69
C ASN A 32 -19.36 -8.69 -17.35
N SER A 33 -18.26 -8.62 -16.58
CA SER A 33 -16.95 -8.39 -17.19
C SER A 33 -16.70 -9.48 -18.23
N THR A 34 -16.46 -9.06 -19.46
CA THR A 34 -16.29 -9.96 -20.60
C THR A 34 -14.99 -10.75 -20.47
N ASN A 35 -15.16 -12.08 -20.42
CA ASN A 35 -14.17 -13.16 -20.23
C ASN A 35 -13.58 -13.31 -18.81
N PRO A 36 -13.77 -14.48 -18.15
CA PRO A 36 -13.13 -14.73 -16.86
C PRO A 36 -11.61 -14.75 -17.02
N THR A 37 -10.92 -13.87 -16.28
CA THR A 37 -9.46 -13.75 -16.29
C THR A 37 -8.82 -14.61 -15.20
N SER A 38 -9.57 -14.97 -14.15
CA SER A 38 -9.14 -15.88 -13.08
C SER A 38 -10.12 -17.03 -12.82
N LYS A 39 -9.65 -18.09 -12.16
CA LYS A 39 -10.49 -19.21 -11.71
C LYS A 39 -11.54 -18.79 -10.67
N ILE A 40 -11.27 -17.74 -9.90
CA ILE A 40 -12.28 -17.12 -9.03
C ILE A 40 -13.41 -16.53 -9.88
N ASP A 41 -13.10 -15.83 -10.97
CA ASP A 41 -14.12 -15.22 -11.84
C ASP A 41 -14.97 -16.28 -12.54
N GLU A 42 -14.38 -17.40 -12.97
CA GLU A 42 -15.13 -18.55 -13.49
C GLU A 42 -16.12 -19.09 -12.46
N LEU A 43 -15.65 -19.35 -11.24
CA LEU A 43 -16.50 -19.84 -10.15
C LEU A 43 -17.58 -18.83 -9.73
N LEU A 44 -17.25 -17.53 -9.69
CA LEU A 44 -18.22 -16.47 -9.41
C LEU A 44 -19.31 -16.41 -10.47
N LYS A 45 -18.92 -16.51 -11.75
CA LYS A 45 -19.86 -16.55 -12.87
C LYS A 45 -20.77 -17.77 -12.78
N ASP A 46 -20.25 -18.94 -12.46
CA ASP A 46 -21.05 -20.16 -12.34
C ASP A 46 -21.96 -20.15 -11.10
N ALA A 47 -21.47 -19.61 -9.99
CA ALA A 47 -22.15 -19.63 -8.70
C ALA A 47 -23.23 -18.53 -8.61
N VAL A 48 -22.87 -17.30 -8.98
CA VAL A 48 -23.72 -16.12 -8.80
C VAL A 48 -24.36 -15.69 -10.11
N GLY A 49 -23.69 -15.85 -11.27
CA GLY A 49 -24.28 -15.60 -12.58
C GLY A 49 -24.88 -14.20 -12.76
N GLY A 50 -24.26 -13.18 -12.17
CA GLY A 50 -24.74 -11.79 -12.19
C GLY A 50 -25.88 -11.47 -11.21
N LYS A 51 -26.26 -12.39 -10.33
CA LYS A 51 -27.27 -12.13 -9.27
C LYS A 51 -26.78 -11.06 -8.29
N ASN A 52 -27.69 -10.21 -7.85
CA ASN A 52 -27.48 -9.28 -6.75
C ASN A 52 -27.48 -10.03 -5.40
N LEU A 53 -26.44 -9.86 -4.59
CA LEU A 53 -26.37 -10.50 -3.27
C LEU A 53 -27.46 -10.01 -2.32
N ASN A 54 -27.84 -8.73 -2.37
CA ASN A 54 -28.89 -8.15 -1.53
C ASN A 54 -30.26 -8.81 -1.74
N SER A 55 -30.47 -9.45 -2.91
CA SER A 55 -31.69 -10.18 -3.23
C SER A 55 -31.68 -11.64 -2.75
N LEU A 56 -30.55 -12.17 -2.28
CA LEU A 56 -30.43 -13.57 -1.91
C LEU A 56 -30.95 -13.82 -0.49
N SER A 57 -31.79 -14.84 -0.35
CA SER A 57 -32.13 -15.36 0.97
C SER A 57 -30.91 -15.94 1.66
N ARG A 58 -30.88 -15.93 3.01
CA ARG A 58 -29.83 -16.61 3.80
C ARG A 58 -29.69 -18.09 3.41
N GLY A 59 -30.79 -18.75 3.02
CA GLY A 59 -30.79 -20.13 2.56
C GLY A 59 -30.09 -20.32 1.21
N ASP A 60 -30.23 -19.37 0.29
CA ASP A 60 -29.58 -19.44 -1.03
C ASP A 60 -28.10 -19.08 -0.94
N LEU A 61 -27.74 -18.11 -0.10
CA LEU A 61 -26.35 -17.83 0.23
C LEU A 61 -25.67 -19.04 0.88
N ASN A 62 -26.36 -19.75 1.77
CA ASN A 62 -25.85 -21.00 2.35
C ASN A 62 -25.57 -22.08 1.30
N LYS A 63 -26.47 -22.26 0.31
CA LYS A 63 -26.25 -23.20 -0.81
C LYS A 63 -25.08 -22.76 -1.68
N LEU A 64 -24.90 -21.46 -1.88
CA LEU A 64 -23.83 -20.88 -2.67
C LEU A 64 -22.46 -21.18 -2.05
N LEU A 65 -22.30 -20.88 -0.76
CA LEU A 65 -21.05 -21.12 -0.02
C LEU A 65 -20.62 -22.59 -0.03
N ASN A 66 -21.57 -23.53 -0.09
CA ASN A 66 -21.28 -24.96 -0.13
C ASN A 66 -20.91 -25.50 -1.53
N LYS A 67 -21.06 -24.68 -2.58
CA LYS A 67 -20.79 -25.09 -3.97
C LYS A 67 -19.49 -24.54 -4.53
N VAL A 68 -18.91 -23.55 -3.86
CA VAL A 68 -17.70 -22.86 -4.33
C VAL A 68 -16.51 -23.20 -3.46
N ASP A 69 -15.35 -23.32 -4.09
CA ASP A 69 -14.06 -23.53 -3.42
C ASP A 69 -13.07 -22.48 -3.95
N PHE A 70 -13.18 -21.25 -3.43
CA PHE A 70 -12.30 -20.17 -3.86
C PHE A 70 -10.87 -20.34 -3.30
N LEU A 71 -10.69 -21.02 -2.17
CA LEU A 71 -9.37 -21.39 -1.65
C LEU A 71 -8.65 -22.35 -2.61
N GLY A 72 -9.33 -23.40 -3.06
CA GLY A 72 -8.79 -24.31 -4.07
C GLY A 72 -8.56 -23.62 -5.42
N ALA A 73 -9.35 -22.60 -5.76
CA ALA A 73 -9.16 -21.79 -6.97
C ALA A 73 -7.85 -21.01 -6.97
N ILE A 74 -7.37 -20.60 -5.78
CA ILE A 74 -6.09 -19.90 -5.60
C ILE A 74 -4.94 -20.85 -5.23
N GLY A 75 -5.19 -22.16 -5.30
CA GLY A 75 -4.18 -23.20 -5.07
C GLY A 75 -3.85 -23.44 -3.61
N LEU A 76 -4.76 -23.11 -2.68
CA LEU A 76 -4.62 -23.40 -1.25
C LEU A 76 -5.65 -24.45 -0.82
N ASP A 77 -5.23 -25.40 0.03
CA ASP A 77 -6.14 -26.38 0.62
C ASP A 77 -6.85 -25.82 1.87
N THR A 78 -7.65 -26.64 2.53
CA THR A 78 -8.33 -26.29 3.80
C THR A 78 -7.38 -26.13 4.98
N ASP A 79 -6.09 -26.33 4.84
CA ASP A 79 -5.07 -26.05 5.85
C ASP A 79 -4.20 -24.84 5.45
N GLY A 80 -4.56 -24.13 4.37
CA GLY A 80 -3.78 -22.99 3.84
C GLY A 80 -2.46 -23.39 3.17
N LYS A 81 -2.24 -24.68 2.89
CA LYS A 81 -1.04 -25.18 2.22
C LYS A 81 -1.24 -25.15 0.70
N LYS A 82 -0.13 -24.91 -0.01
CA LYS A 82 -0.14 -24.97 -1.48
C LYS A 82 -0.54 -26.37 -1.95
N ILE A 83 -1.61 -26.44 -2.74
CA ILE A 83 -2.02 -27.67 -3.42
C ILE A 83 -0.97 -27.98 -4.50
N PRO A 84 -0.36 -29.17 -4.52
CA PRO A 84 0.58 -29.55 -5.56
C PRO A 84 -0.11 -29.47 -6.92
N LYS A 85 0.47 -28.73 -7.88
CA LYS A 85 0.00 -28.78 -9.27
C LYS A 85 0.12 -30.23 -9.76
N LYS A 86 -0.99 -30.88 -10.09
CA LYS A 86 -0.94 -32.13 -10.85
C LYS A 86 -0.28 -31.82 -12.18
N VAL A 87 0.82 -32.52 -12.48
CA VAL A 87 1.36 -32.59 -13.83
C VAL A 87 0.27 -33.24 -14.68
N ASP A 88 -0.23 -32.54 -15.70
CA ASP A 88 -1.21 -33.11 -16.63
C ASP A 88 -0.55 -34.27 -17.40
N ASP A 89 -0.91 -35.49 -17.03
CA ASP A 89 -0.69 -36.70 -17.84
C ASP A 89 -1.61 -36.67 -19.07
N ASN A 90 -1.37 -35.74 -19.99
CA ASN A 90 -1.91 -35.77 -21.34
C ASN A 90 -0.94 -36.50 -22.28
N GLN A 91 -0.75 -37.79 -22.03
CA GLN A 91 -0.42 -38.76 -23.07
C GLN A 91 -1.16 -40.07 -22.86
N LYS A 92 -2.29 -40.23 -23.55
CA LYS A 92 -2.79 -41.54 -23.97
C LYS A 92 -3.51 -41.43 -25.30
N SER A 93 -2.85 -41.87 -26.38
CA SER A 93 -3.36 -42.98 -27.20
C SER A 93 -2.42 -43.32 -28.36
N SER A 94 -1.77 -44.48 -28.27
CA SER A 94 -1.86 -45.48 -29.34
C SER A 94 -1.40 -46.83 -28.81
N LEU A 95 -2.32 -47.79 -28.90
CA LEU A 95 -2.10 -49.22 -28.66
C LEU A 95 -1.26 -49.80 -29.79
N THR A 96 -0.32 -50.72 -29.50
CA THR A 96 -0.40 -52.15 -29.88
C THR A 96 0.87 -52.95 -29.49
N SER A 97 0.63 -54.12 -28.87
CA SER A 97 1.36 -55.41 -28.91
C SER A 97 2.86 -55.53 -28.57
N SER A 98 3.12 -56.38 -27.56
CA SER A 98 4.37 -57.10 -27.22
C SER A 98 4.87 -58.04 -28.35
N PRO A 99 5.99 -58.84 -28.22
CA PRO A 99 7.03 -58.92 -27.17
C PRO A 99 8.50 -59.08 -27.71
N THR A 100 9.44 -59.34 -26.78
CA THR A 100 10.72 -60.11 -26.90
C THR A 100 12.06 -59.51 -27.42
N SER A 101 13.08 -59.67 -26.55
CA SER A 101 14.48 -60.13 -26.76
C SER A 101 15.58 -59.29 -27.45
N SER A 102 16.64 -59.05 -26.65
CA SER A 102 18.07 -59.35 -26.86
C SER A 102 18.96 -58.61 -27.88
N LEU A 103 20.10 -58.14 -27.33
CA LEU A 103 21.49 -58.20 -27.83
C LEU A 103 22.00 -57.21 -28.91
N THR A 104 23.05 -56.49 -28.48
CA THR A 104 24.38 -56.26 -29.12
C THR A 104 24.58 -55.29 -30.29
N SER A 105 25.56 -54.40 -30.04
CA SER A 105 26.70 -53.96 -30.86
C SER A 105 26.50 -52.98 -32.04
N SER A 106 27.26 -51.89 -31.92
CA SER A 106 27.74 -50.86 -32.87
C SER A 106 28.45 -51.45 -34.13
N PRO A 107 29.20 -50.66 -34.95
CA PRO A 107 29.21 -49.22 -35.27
C PRO A 107 29.31 -48.95 -36.80
N ALA A 108 29.38 -47.69 -37.24
CA ALA A 108 29.99 -47.34 -38.53
C ALA A 108 30.69 -45.98 -38.48
N SER A 109 31.97 -46.03 -38.85
CA SER A 109 32.97 -44.96 -38.99
C SER A 109 33.13 -44.57 -40.46
N SER A 110 33.76 -43.42 -40.75
CA SER A 110 34.69 -43.25 -41.90
C SER A 110 35.34 -41.85 -42.01
N PRO A 111 36.50 -41.71 -42.70
CA PRO A 111 37.68 -40.97 -42.20
C PRO A 111 38.41 -40.09 -43.25
N ALA A 112 39.59 -39.53 -42.90
CA ALA A 112 40.71 -39.18 -43.79
C ALA A 112 41.98 -38.85 -42.95
N SER A 113 43.00 -39.71 -42.85
CA SER A 113 44.25 -39.83 -43.67
C SER A 113 45.25 -38.65 -43.49
N SER A 114 46.57 -38.72 -43.26
CA SER A 114 47.69 -39.72 -43.24
C SER A 114 49.00 -38.88 -42.95
N PRO A 115 50.26 -39.38 -42.98
CA PRO A 115 50.86 -40.63 -42.48
C PRO A 115 52.14 -40.41 -41.59
N ALA A 116 52.72 -41.56 -41.20
CA ALA A 116 53.77 -41.86 -40.22
C ALA A 116 55.22 -41.40 -40.48
N SER A 117 56.00 -41.36 -39.39
CA SER A 117 57.30 -42.07 -39.27
C SER A 117 57.74 -42.23 -37.79
N SER A 118 58.25 -43.42 -37.44
CA SER A 118 58.86 -43.82 -36.14
C SER A 118 60.36 -44.11 -36.37
N PRO A 119 61.20 -44.56 -35.39
CA PRO A 119 61.03 -44.73 -33.93
C PRO A 119 62.24 -44.25 -33.08
N ALA A 120 62.11 -44.16 -31.74
CA ALA A 120 63.06 -44.72 -30.74
C ALA A 120 62.78 -44.29 -29.29
N SER A 121 62.92 -45.28 -28.38
CA SER A 121 63.21 -45.24 -26.93
C SER A 121 62.19 -44.66 -25.92
N SER A 122 61.69 -45.56 -25.07
CA SER A 122 60.94 -45.39 -23.81
C SER A 122 61.73 -44.58 -22.74
N PRO A 123 61.13 -44.05 -21.64
CA PRO A 123 60.35 -44.83 -20.67
C PRO A 123 59.06 -44.19 -20.12
N ALA A 124 58.16 -45.10 -19.73
CA ALA A 124 57.11 -45.02 -18.70
C ALA A 124 56.67 -43.63 -18.18
N SER A 125 55.41 -43.29 -18.46
CA SER A 125 54.60 -42.41 -17.61
C SER A 125 53.20 -43.01 -17.49
N SER A 126 52.83 -43.37 -16.25
CA SER A 126 51.47 -43.77 -15.88
C SER A 126 50.52 -42.58 -16.08
N PRO A 127 49.24 -42.80 -16.47
CA PRO A 127 48.27 -41.72 -16.50
C PRO A 127 47.89 -41.37 -15.05
N ALA A 128 48.33 -40.19 -14.59
CA ALA A 128 47.79 -39.60 -13.37
C ALA A 128 46.35 -39.16 -13.65
N LEU A 129 45.39 -39.85 -13.04
CA LEU A 129 44.03 -39.34 -12.86
C LEU A 129 44.12 -38.08 -12.00
N SER A 130 43.89 -36.90 -12.61
CA SER A 130 43.70 -35.68 -11.87
C SER A 130 42.33 -35.73 -11.17
N PHE A 131 42.31 -36.19 -9.92
CA PHE A 131 41.19 -35.88 -9.03
C PHE A 131 41.30 -34.41 -8.67
N THR A 132 40.49 -33.55 -9.29
CA THR A 132 40.18 -32.25 -8.70
C THR A 132 39.37 -32.54 -7.44
N SER A 133 40.01 -32.54 -6.27
CA SER A 133 39.29 -32.51 -5.01
C SER A 133 38.52 -31.19 -4.94
N SER A 134 37.20 -31.22 -5.17
CA SER A 134 36.34 -30.11 -4.77
C SER A 134 36.51 -29.96 -3.27
N VAL A 135 37.06 -28.83 -2.83
CA VAL A 135 37.10 -28.50 -1.41
C VAL A 135 35.65 -28.42 -0.95
N SER A 136 35.23 -29.30 -0.04
CA SER A 136 33.93 -29.16 0.61
C SER A 136 33.94 -27.88 1.43
N LEU A 137 32.99 -26.99 1.18
CA LEU A 137 32.77 -25.79 1.98
C LEU A 137 31.58 -26.02 2.94
N PRO A 138 31.49 -25.26 4.05
CA PRO A 138 30.25 -25.17 4.82
C PRO A 138 29.14 -24.54 3.96
N ASP A 139 27.89 -24.65 4.42
CA ASP A 139 26.73 -24.01 3.80
C ASP A 139 25.74 -23.68 4.92
N LEU A 140 25.72 -22.43 5.35
CA LEU A 140 24.90 -21.89 6.41
C LEU A 140 23.54 -21.52 5.84
N VAL A 141 22.51 -21.75 6.65
CA VAL A 141 21.15 -21.30 6.36
C VAL A 141 20.51 -20.82 7.65
N GLY A 142 19.70 -19.77 7.51
CA GLY A 142 18.88 -19.24 8.59
C GLY A 142 17.47 -19.83 8.59
N SER A 143 16.91 -20.01 9.79
CA SER A 143 15.47 -20.18 9.97
C SER A 143 15.03 -19.50 11.27
N PHE A 144 13.76 -19.11 11.36
CA PHE A 144 13.23 -18.55 12.59
C PHE A 144 12.81 -19.65 13.57
N GLY A 145 13.16 -19.46 14.86
CA GLY A 145 12.63 -20.20 15.98
C GLY A 145 11.41 -19.49 16.58
N THR A 146 11.39 -19.30 17.90
CA THR A 146 10.35 -18.51 18.57
C THR A 146 10.49 -17.03 18.24
N ILE A 147 9.39 -16.38 17.86
CA ILE A 147 9.31 -14.93 17.68
C ILE A 147 8.35 -14.38 18.74
N ASN A 148 8.84 -13.44 19.54
CA ASN A 148 8.06 -12.66 20.50
C ASN A 148 8.04 -11.21 20.00
N LEU A 149 6.92 -10.81 19.41
CA LEU A 149 6.74 -9.45 18.92
C LEU A 149 6.59 -8.45 20.08
N PRO A 150 6.86 -7.16 19.84
CA PRO A 150 6.60 -6.13 20.83
C PRO A 150 5.15 -6.14 21.31
N SER A 151 4.96 -5.88 22.61
CA SER A 151 3.62 -5.93 23.21
C SER A 151 2.75 -4.70 22.92
N THR A 152 3.37 -3.62 22.42
CA THR A 152 2.70 -2.40 21.99
C THR A 152 3.29 -1.94 20.66
N VAL A 153 2.56 -1.09 19.94
CA VAL A 153 3.01 -0.45 18.70
C VAL A 153 3.89 0.78 18.96
N ASP A 154 4.18 1.09 20.22
CA ASP A 154 4.93 2.30 20.56
C ASP A 154 6.38 2.20 20.10
N PHE A 155 6.91 3.34 19.67
CA PHE A 155 8.31 3.48 19.32
C PHE A 155 9.19 3.11 20.52
N GLY A 156 10.16 2.21 20.31
CA GLY A 156 11.01 1.68 21.38
C GLY A 156 10.51 0.41 22.06
N ALA A 157 9.32 -0.09 21.72
CA ALA A 157 8.80 -1.32 22.31
C ALA A 157 9.71 -2.54 22.02
N LEU A 158 9.93 -3.39 23.01
CA LEU A 158 10.91 -4.48 22.94
C LEU A 158 10.34 -5.75 22.31
N GLY A 159 11.07 -6.32 21.36
CA GLY A 159 10.80 -7.63 20.77
C GLY A 159 12.01 -8.57 20.87
N ASN A 160 11.78 -9.86 20.61
CA ASN A 160 12.82 -10.89 20.53
C ASN A 160 12.53 -11.88 19.40
N ALA A 161 13.50 -12.17 18.54
CA ALA A 161 13.40 -13.20 17.53
C ALA A 161 14.55 -14.21 17.65
N GLN A 162 14.22 -15.50 17.71
CA GLN A 162 15.22 -16.55 17.60
C GLN A 162 15.59 -16.81 16.15
N VAL A 163 16.88 -16.78 15.85
CA VAL A 163 17.43 -17.20 14.55
C VAL A 163 18.24 -18.47 14.77
N ILE A 164 17.84 -19.54 14.09
CA ILE A 164 18.52 -20.83 14.08
C ILE A 164 19.44 -20.86 12.85
N VAL A 165 20.74 -20.81 13.10
CA VAL A 165 21.80 -20.94 12.09
C VAL A 165 22.16 -22.42 11.96
N THR A 166 22.01 -23.00 10.77
CA THR A 166 22.32 -24.41 10.51
C THR A 166 23.38 -24.53 9.43
N ASN A 167 24.40 -25.34 9.65
CA ASN A 167 25.33 -25.73 8.59
C ASN A 167 24.78 -26.96 7.86
N GLN A 168 24.11 -26.78 6.72
CA GLN A 168 23.63 -27.86 5.86
C GLN A 168 24.71 -28.41 4.90
N GLY A 169 25.90 -27.79 4.89
CA GLY A 169 27.04 -28.20 4.09
C GLY A 169 27.75 -29.44 4.64
N GLN A 170 28.88 -29.77 4.03
CA GLN A 170 29.65 -30.98 4.39
C GLN A 170 30.94 -30.67 5.17
N ALA A 171 31.42 -29.42 5.16
CA ALA A 171 32.60 -29.01 5.91
C ALA A 171 32.24 -28.23 7.17
N LEU A 172 33.24 -28.03 8.05
CA LEU A 172 33.08 -27.26 9.28
C LEU A 172 32.88 -25.78 8.98
N ALA A 173 31.80 -25.18 9.48
CA ALA A 173 31.63 -23.73 9.52
C ALA A 173 32.31 -23.20 10.79
N SER A 174 33.49 -22.60 10.65
CA SER A 174 34.28 -22.10 11.77
C SER A 174 34.81 -20.70 11.50
N GLY A 175 34.40 -19.73 12.30
CA GLY A 175 34.82 -18.34 12.15
C GLY A 175 33.81 -17.36 12.72
N PRO A 176 34.13 -16.06 12.72
CA PRO A 176 33.15 -15.03 13.05
C PRO A 176 32.02 -15.04 12.02
N SER A 177 30.80 -14.82 12.49
CA SER A 177 29.62 -14.64 11.66
C SER A 177 28.68 -13.65 12.33
N THR A 178 28.18 -12.70 11.55
CA THR A 178 27.21 -11.70 12.01
C THR A 178 25.81 -12.08 11.52
N VAL A 179 24.84 -12.16 12.43
CA VAL A 179 23.43 -12.26 12.07
C VAL A 179 22.78 -10.89 12.20
N LYS A 180 22.14 -10.42 11.13
CA LYS A 180 21.37 -9.16 11.11
C LYS A 180 19.88 -9.47 11.05
N LEU A 181 19.07 -8.75 11.82
CA LEU A 181 17.62 -8.82 11.81
C LEU A 181 17.05 -7.52 11.27
N TYR A 182 16.21 -7.62 10.26
CA TYR A 182 15.53 -6.51 9.61
C TYR A 182 14.02 -6.62 9.78
N ILE A 183 13.35 -5.48 9.67
CA ILE A 183 11.90 -5.40 9.47
C ILE A 183 11.62 -4.82 8.08
N SER A 184 10.61 -5.33 7.41
CA SER A 184 10.32 -5.01 6.01
C SER A 184 8.84 -5.12 5.68
N THR A 185 8.43 -4.48 4.59
CA THR A 185 7.12 -4.65 3.97
C THR A 185 7.09 -5.82 2.97
N ASP A 186 8.24 -6.37 2.60
CA ASP A 186 8.35 -7.56 1.77
C ASP A 186 9.37 -8.60 2.31
N GLY A 187 9.50 -9.73 1.63
CA GLY A 187 10.34 -10.84 2.08
C GLY A 187 11.82 -10.72 1.67
N GLN A 188 12.28 -9.59 1.14
CA GLN A 188 13.61 -9.36 0.57
C GLN A 188 14.31 -8.19 1.28
N ILE A 189 15.65 -8.22 1.32
CA ILE A 189 16.43 -7.14 1.91
C ILE A 189 16.70 -6.05 0.86
N ASP A 190 16.30 -4.81 1.11
CA ASP A 190 16.56 -3.63 0.29
C ASP A 190 16.77 -2.32 1.11
N SER A 191 16.79 -1.18 0.42
CA SER A 191 17.05 0.14 1.02
C SER A 191 15.90 0.73 1.83
N ASN A 192 14.69 0.20 1.69
CA ASN A 192 13.50 0.61 2.42
C ASN A 192 13.34 -0.18 3.73
N ASP A 193 14.20 -1.15 4.00
CA ASP A 193 14.17 -1.94 5.23
C ASP A 193 14.91 -1.27 6.38
N ALA A 194 14.42 -1.50 7.60
CA ALA A 194 15.10 -1.06 8.81
C ALA A 194 15.81 -2.23 9.49
N LEU A 195 17.11 -2.06 9.73
CA LEU A 195 17.88 -2.95 10.60
C LEU A 195 17.41 -2.77 12.05
N LEU A 196 16.85 -3.83 12.63
CA LEU A 196 16.39 -3.85 14.02
C LEU A 196 17.55 -4.07 15.00
N THR A 197 18.41 -5.05 14.71
CA THR A 197 19.54 -5.42 15.58
C THR A 197 20.53 -6.32 14.82
N SER A 198 21.73 -6.50 15.38
CA SER A 198 22.71 -7.47 14.89
C SER A 198 23.44 -8.14 16.05
N VAL A 199 23.82 -9.40 15.84
CA VAL A 199 24.58 -10.21 16.81
C VAL A 199 25.72 -10.90 16.07
N SER A 200 26.96 -10.66 16.51
CA SER A 200 28.13 -11.37 16.00
C SER A 200 28.56 -12.47 16.98
N THR A 201 28.83 -13.66 16.44
CA THR A 201 29.31 -14.81 17.21
C THR A 201 30.38 -15.56 16.43
N ASN A 202 31.25 -16.31 17.14
CA ASN A 202 32.15 -17.25 16.47
C ASN A 202 31.43 -18.59 16.33
N LEU A 203 31.09 -18.95 15.09
CA LEU A 203 30.51 -20.24 14.77
C LEU A 203 31.58 -21.33 14.79
N ASN A 204 31.16 -22.54 15.15
CA ASN A 204 31.93 -23.76 15.07
C ASN A 204 30.96 -24.95 14.91
N LEU A 205 30.35 -25.03 13.73
CA LEU A 205 29.25 -25.96 13.43
C LEU A 205 29.73 -27.05 12.47
N ASN A 206 29.71 -28.31 12.90
CA ASN A 206 29.88 -29.45 12.00
C ASN A 206 28.68 -29.56 11.05
N ALA A 207 28.83 -30.36 9.99
CA ALA A 207 27.73 -30.68 9.08
C ALA A 207 26.47 -31.13 9.83
N GLY A 208 25.34 -30.51 9.52
CA GLY A 208 24.03 -30.73 10.14
C GLY A 208 23.83 -30.13 11.53
N GLN A 209 24.83 -29.45 12.10
CA GLN A 209 24.67 -28.80 13.41
C GLN A 209 24.05 -27.41 13.29
N SER A 210 23.30 -27.04 14.32
CA SER A 210 22.66 -25.73 14.43
C SER A 210 23.02 -25.05 15.74
N VAL A 211 22.99 -23.72 15.74
CA VAL A 211 22.97 -22.87 16.93
C VAL A 211 21.78 -21.93 16.86
N THR A 212 21.14 -21.70 18.00
CA THR A 212 20.07 -20.71 18.12
C THR A 212 20.63 -19.45 18.74
N LEU A 213 20.38 -18.31 18.11
CA LEU A 213 20.73 -16.98 18.59
C LEU A 213 19.46 -16.22 18.92
N ASP A 214 19.40 -15.64 20.12
CA ASP A 214 18.31 -14.76 20.54
C ASP A 214 18.66 -13.31 20.16
N LEU A 215 17.87 -12.70 19.27
CA LEU A 215 18.06 -11.33 18.81
C LEU A 215 16.99 -10.43 19.46
N GLN A 216 17.41 -9.69 20.49
CA GLN A 216 16.59 -8.66 21.12
C GLN A 216 16.67 -7.35 20.35
N TYR A 217 15.53 -6.68 20.17
CA TYR A 217 15.44 -5.43 19.43
C TYR A 217 14.39 -4.49 20.04
N GLN A 218 14.49 -3.23 19.64
CA GLN A 218 13.47 -2.19 19.89
C GLN A 218 12.77 -1.85 18.58
N ASN A 219 11.46 -1.68 18.61
CA ASN A 219 10.67 -1.23 17.47
C ASN A 219 10.87 0.28 17.25
N ASN A 220 11.99 0.65 16.64
CA ASN A 220 12.39 2.04 16.38
C ASN A 220 12.21 2.43 14.91
N THR A 221 11.18 1.89 14.25
CA THR A 221 11.12 1.87 12.80
C THR A 221 9.78 2.38 12.30
N SER A 222 9.88 3.22 11.27
CA SER A 222 8.79 3.85 10.54
C SER A 222 8.47 3.17 9.22
N VAL A 223 9.18 2.09 8.90
CA VAL A 223 9.17 1.48 7.57
C VAL A 223 7.98 0.57 7.33
N ILE A 224 7.20 0.26 8.38
CA ILE A 224 6.04 -0.64 8.34
C ILE A 224 4.80 -0.03 8.97
N ALA A 225 3.62 -0.50 8.56
CA ALA A 225 2.38 -0.36 9.32
C ALA A 225 2.27 -1.46 10.40
N PRO A 226 1.56 -1.24 11.52
CA PRO A 226 1.58 -2.14 12.68
C PRO A 226 0.86 -3.49 12.50
N GLY A 227 0.18 -3.71 11.36
CA GLY A 227 -0.48 -4.97 10.99
C GLY A 227 0.49 -6.08 10.58
N ALA A 228 0.34 -6.61 9.38
CA ALA A 228 1.22 -7.67 8.87
C ALA A 228 2.46 -7.12 8.17
N TYR A 229 3.63 -7.65 8.55
CA TYR A 229 4.95 -7.25 8.05
C TYR A 229 5.95 -8.41 8.12
N PHE A 230 7.12 -8.24 7.51
CA PHE A 230 8.17 -9.25 7.47
C PHE A 230 9.26 -8.97 8.49
N LEU A 231 9.68 -10.03 9.18
CA LEU A 231 11.00 -10.09 9.81
C LEU A 231 11.95 -10.86 8.88
N ILE A 232 13.14 -10.31 8.66
CA ILE A 232 14.15 -10.93 7.80
C ILE A 232 15.44 -11.12 8.60
N ALA A 233 15.94 -12.35 8.64
CA ALA A 233 17.24 -12.66 9.23
C ALA A 233 18.24 -12.99 8.13
N GLN A 234 19.37 -12.29 8.14
CA GLN A 234 20.53 -12.58 7.29
C GLN A 234 21.63 -13.20 8.15
N VAL A 235 21.91 -14.48 7.90
CA VAL A 235 23.05 -15.20 8.48
C VAL A 235 24.31 -14.84 7.70
N ASP A 236 25.45 -14.87 8.39
CA ASP A 236 26.75 -14.49 7.82
C ASP A 236 26.71 -13.19 7.01
N ALA A 237 26.03 -12.18 7.54
CA ALA A 237 25.67 -10.96 6.84
C ALA A 237 26.87 -10.08 6.39
N ASP A 238 28.08 -10.44 6.79
CA ASP A 238 29.33 -9.79 6.39
C ASP A 238 30.18 -10.70 5.47
N ASN A 239 29.64 -11.84 5.03
CA ASN A 239 30.25 -12.88 4.19
C ASN A 239 31.66 -13.26 4.68
N GLN A 240 31.76 -13.61 5.97
CA GLN A 240 33.02 -13.88 6.65
C GLN A 240 33.42 -15.35 6.59
N ILE A 241 32.45 -16.25 6.49
CA ILE A 241 32.67 -17.69 6.29
C ILE A 241 32.41 -17.96 4.83
N ALA A 242 33.40 -18.48 4.09
CA ALA A 242 33.21 -18.82 2.68
C ALA A 242 32.37 -20.10 2.57
N GLU A 243 31.30 -20.04 1.78
CA GLU A 243 30.23 -21.03 1.75
C GLU A 243 30.10 -21.71 0.38
N GLN A 244 29.41 -22.84 0.35
CA GLN A 244 29.07 -23.51 -0.91
C GLN A 244 28.05 -22.70 -1.71
N VAL A 245 27.09 -22.10 -1.02
CA VAL A 245 26.06 -21.24 -1.58
C VAL A 245 25.99 -20.00 -0.68
N GLU A 246 26.28 -18.83 -1.25
CA GLU A 246 26.28 -17.56 -0.49
C GLU A 246 24.88 -16.89 -0.52
N THR A 247 23.97 -17.42 -1.33
CA THR A 247 22.69 -16.76 -1.67
C THR A 247 21.48 -17.30 -0.89
N ASN A 248 21.67 -18.29 -0.02
CA ASN A 248 20.64 -18.93 0.82
C ASN A 248 20.75 -18.57 2.31
N ASN A 249 21.54 -17.54 2.63
CA ASN A 249 21.74 -17.03 3.99
C ASN A 249 20.60 -16.15 4.52
N VAL A 250 19.65 -15.79 3.67
CA VAL A 250 18.51 -14.93 4.02
C VAL A 250 17.27 -15.78 4.23
N THR A 251 16.60 -15.56 5.36
CA THR A 251 15.30 -16.15 5.68
C THR A 251 14.33 -15.06 6.11
N SER A 252 13.07 -15.15 5.70
CA SER A 252 12.04 -14.18 6.05
C SER A 252 10.79 -14.86 6.57
N LYS A 253 10.09 -14.16 7.46
CA LYS A 253 8.83 -14.61 8.07
C LYS A 253 7.85 -13.45 8.10
N LEU A 254 6.73 -13.62 7.41
CA LEU A 254 5.54 -12.78 7.57
C LEU A 254 4.93 -13.07 8.94
N VAL A 255 4.62 -12.01 9.68
CA VAL A 255 4.00 -12.03 11.00
C VAL A 255 2.91 -10.96 11.05
N SER A 256 1.87 -11.19 11.83
CA SER A 256 0.92 -10.14 12.22
C SER A 256 1.34 -9.53 13.55
N GLY A 257 1.25 -8.20 13.67
CA GLY A 257 1.56 -7.45 14.89
C GLY A 257 0.77 -7.95 16.11
N LEU A 258 1.30 -7.75 17.32
CA LEU A 258 0.53 -8.12 18.52
C LEU A 258 -0.65 -7.17 18.71
N ASN A 259 -1.78 -7.70 19.17
CA ASN A 259 -3.04 -6.96 19.40
C ASN A 259 -3.67 -6.39 18.12
N THR A 260 -3.28 -6.87 16.95
CA THR A 260 -3.95 -6.58 15.69
C THR A 260 -5.10 -7.57 15.45
N ASN A 261 -5.86 -7.33 14.38
CA ASN A 261 -6.88 -8.25 13.88
C ASN A 261 -6.84 -8.25 12.34
N ALA A 262 -7.66 -9.09 11.72
CA ALA A 262 -7.69 -9.25 10.27
C ALA A 262 -7.92 -7.94 9.48
N VAL A 263 -8.59 -6.93 10.04
CA VAL A 263 -8.77 -5.62 9.37
C VAL A 263 -7.44 -4.86 9.33
N ILE A 264 -6.76 -4.74 10.47
CA ILE A 264 -5.45 -4.07 10.58
C ILE A 264 -4.41 -4.80 9.72
N ASP A 265 -4.36 -6.13 9.80
CA ASP A 265 -3.37 -6.92 9.07
C ASP A 265 -3.52 -6.76 7.54
N TRP A 266 -4.75 -6.81 7.04
CA TRP A 266 -5.00 -6.65 5.61
C TRP A 266 -4.92 -5.18 5.15
N ASN A 267 -5.13 -4.21 6.04
CA ASN A 267 -4.84 -2.81 5.73
C ASN A 267 -3.33 -2.59 5.54
N ALA A 268 -2.50 -3.12 6.45
CA ALA A 268 -1.05 -3.11 6.30
C ALA A 268 -0.58 -3.83 5.01
N ILE A 269 -1.21 -4.95 4.63
CA ILE A 269 -0.87 -5.66 3.39
C ILE A 269 -1.25 -4.87 2.14
N ALA A 270 -2.32 -4.07 2.19
CA ALA A 270 -2.63 -3.13 1.12
C ALA A 270 -1.49 -2.09 0.97
N LEU A 271 -1.00 -1.53 2.07
CA LEU A 271 0.12 -0.57 2.07
C LEU A 271 1.43 -1.20 1.57
N ASN A 272 1.74 -2.42 2.01
CA ASN A 272 2.92 -3.16 1.54
C ASN A 272 2.84 -3.42 0.02
N ALA A 273 1.66 -3.75 -0.50
CA ALA A 273 1.44 -3.96 -1.93
C ALA A 273 1.59 -2.66 -2.74
N ILE A 274 1.09 -1.53 -2.22
CA ILE A 274 1.27 -0.19 -2.82
C ILE A 274 2.76 0.16 -2.94
N GLN A 275 3.53 -0.04 -1.87
CA GLN A 275 4.97 0.18 -1.86
C GLN A 275 5.69 -0.75 -2.85
N ALA A 276 5.29 -2.02 -2.92
CA ALA A 276 5.88 -3.00 -3.84
C ALA A 276 5.62 -2.66 -5.32
N GLU A 277 4.45 -2.12 -5.67
CA GLU A 277 4.17 -1.59 -7.01
C GLU A 277 5.09 -0.40 -7.36
N GLY A 278 5.37 0.45 -6.37
CA GLY A 278 6.37 1.51 -6.47
C GLY A 278 7.78 0.99 -6.79
N LYS A 279 8.25 0.03 -6.00
CA LYS A 279 9.54 -0.65 -6.20
C LYS A 279 9.63 -1.36 -7.54
N ALA A 280 8.51 -1.86 -8.06
CA ALA A 280 8.42 -2.46 -9.39
C ALA A 280 8.38 -1.44 -10.54
N GLY A 281 8.45 -0.13 -10.24
CA GLY A 281 8.42 0.95 -11.23
C GLY A 281 7.03 1.26 -11.79
N GLN A 282 5.96 0.72 -11.19
CA GLN A 282 4.57 0.97 -11.60
C GLN A 282 3.99 2.17 -10.84
N GLY A 283 4.20 2.22 -9.52
CA GLY A 283 3.74 3.29 -8.63
C GLY A 283 2.21 3.43 -8.56
N VAL A 284 1.67 3.73 -7.38
CA VAL A 284 0.21 3.95 -7.22
C VAL A 284 -0.04 5.44 -6.99
N ALA A 285 -0.60 6.12 -7.99
CA ALA A 285 -0.91 7.54 -7.93
C ALA A 285 -1.90 7.86 -6.78
N PRO A 286 -1.89 9.08 -6.20
CA PRO A 286 -2.74 9.44 -5.04
C PRO A 286 -4.24 9.15 -5.25
N THR A 287 -4.75 9.45 -6.44
CA THR A 287 -6.14 9.19 -6.82
C THR A 287 -6.47 7.70 -6.90
N VAL A 288 -5.63 6.93 -7.60
CA VAL A 288 -5.78 5.47 -7.74
C VAL A 288 -5.70 4.78 -6.38
N GLY A 289 -4.77 5.21 -5.54
CA GLY A 289 -4.50 4.61 -4.23
C GLY A 289 -5.57 4.89 -3.19
N SER A 290 -6.02 6.15 -3.06
CA SER A 290 -7.14 6.48 -2.17
C SER A 290 -8.42 5.72 -2.55
N ARG A 291 -8.72 5.61 -3.86
CA ARG A 291 -9.82 4.75 -4.36
C ARG A 291 -9.63 3.27 -4.02
N LEU A 292 -8.42 2.73 -4.16
CA LEU A 292 -8.11 1.34 -3.78
C LEU A 292 -8.39 1.10 -2.30
N MET A 293 -7.93 1.99 -1.43
CA MET A 293 -8.14 1.86 0.02
C MET A 293 -9.63 1.95 0.39
N ALA A 294 -10.40 2.83 -0.26
CA ALA A 294 -11.84 2.93 -0.09
C ALA A 294 -12.58 1.66 -0.55
N LEU A 295 -12.18 1.07 -1.68
CA LEU A 295 -12.71 -0.21 -2.17
C LEU A 295 -12.48 -1.36 -1.19
N VAL A 296 -11.26 -1.49 -0.67
CA VAL A 296 -10.93 -2.54 0.30
C VAL A 296 -11.75 -2.33 1.58
N SER A 297 -11.78 -1.10 2.10
CA SER A 297 -12.38 -0.79 3.39
C SER A 297 -13.90 -0.94 3.38
N THR A 298 -14.59 -0.49 2.33
CA THR A 298 -16.05 -0.67 2.21
C THR A 298 -16.46 -2.13 1.99
N ALA A 299 -15.69 -2.90 1.22
CA ALA A 299 -15.91 -4.34 1.07
C ALA A 299 -15.74 -5.10 2.40
N VAL A 300 -14.71 -4.76 3.17
CA VAL A 300 -14.49 -5.30 4.51
C VAL A 300 -15.61 -4.88 5.47
N TYR A 301 -16.00 -3.60 5.47
CA TYR A 301 -17.06 -3.08 6.31
C TYR A 301 -18.40 -3.79 6.11
N ASP A 302 -18.87 -3.91 4.87
CA ASP A 302 -20.11 -4.63 4.56
C ASP A 302 -20.02 -6.11 4.93
N THR A 303 -18.82 -6.71 4.78
CA THR A 303 -18.58 -8.09 5.19
C THR A 303 -18.71 -8.25 6.70
N VAL A 304 -18.14 -7.33 7.49
CA VAL A 304 -18.21 -7.36 8.96
C VAL A 304 -19.64 -7.12 9.45
N ASN A 305 -20.33 -6.14 8.87
CA ASN A 305 -21.72 -5.82 9.22
C ASN A 305 -22.70 -6.95 8.90
N ALA A 306 -22.39 -7.80 7.92
CA ALA A 306 -23.20 -8.98 7.65
C ALA A 306 -23.27 -9.97 8.84
N PHE A 307 -22.31 -9.93 9.77
CA PHE A 307 -22.32 -10.72 11.00
C PHE A 307 -22.94 -9.98 12.19
N ASN A 308 -23.04 -8.64 12.11
CA ASN A 308 -23.49 -7.81 13.20
C ASN A 308 -24.26 -6.58 12.71
N THR A 309 -25.54 -6.46 13.07
CA THR A 309 -26.42 -5.37 12.66
C THR A 309 -26.30 -4.11 13.54
N LEU A 310 -25.22 -3.95 14.30
CA LEU A 310 -24.98 -2.74 15.11
C LEU A 310 -24.72 -1.50 14.24
N TYR A 311 -24.30 -1.71 12.99
CA TYR A 311 -23.97 -0.65 12.05
C TYR A 311 -24.79 -0.83 10.77
N PRO A 312 -25.15 0.27 10.06
CA PRO A 312 -25.82 0.18 8.78
C PRO A 312 -24.86 -0.38 7.71
N SER A 313 -25.37 -1.17 6.76
CA SER A 313 -24.59 -1.54 5.58
C SER A 313 -24.31 -0.30 4.71
N TYR A 314 -23.13 -0.22 4.12
CA TYR A 314 -22.79 0.79 3.11
C TYR A 314 -23.52 0.48 1.79
N ALA A 315 -23.24 -0.66 1.15
CA ALA A 315 -23.84 -1.00 -0.14
C ALA A 315 -24.41 -2.42 -0.22
N VAL A 316 -23.73 -3.39 0.39
CA VAL A 316 -24.12 -4.81 0.41
C VAL A 316 -24.76 -5.15 1.75
N ASN A 317 -26.08 -5.32 1.74
CA ASN A 317 -26.87 -5.64 2.92
C ASN A 317 -27.32 -7.10 2.89
N VAL A 318 -26.50 -7.98 3.45
CA VAL A 318 -26.79 -9.40 3.57
C VAL A 318 -26.52 -9.89 4.98
N ASN A 319 -27.13 -11.01 5.34
CA ASN A 319 -26.84 -11.68 6.60
C ASN A 319 -25.88 -12.86 6.37
N ALA A 320 -24.76 -12.86 7.06
CA ALA A 320 -23.82 -13.98 7.04
C ALA A 320 -24.53 -15.28 7.46
N PRO A 321 -24.38 -16.38 6.71
CA PRO A 321 -24.93 -17.67 7.11
C PRO A 321 -24.29 -18.18 8.40
N ALA A 322 -25.02 -19.01 9.16
CA ALA A 322 -24.45 -19.65 10.35
C ALA A 322 -23.21 -20.52 10.02
N ASN A 323 -22.36 -20.74 11.03
CA ASN A 323 -21.10 -21.50 10.91
C ASN A 323 -20.18 -20.92 9.82
N THR A 324 -19.95 -19.62 9.87
CA THR A 324 -19.09 -18.86 8.96
C THR A 324 -18.16 -18.05 9.84
N SER A 325 -16.84 -18.10 9.57
CA SER A 325 -15.84 -17.34 10.31
C SER A 325 -15.86 -15.87 9.88
N LEU A 326 -15.93 -14.96 10.85
CA LEU A 326 -15.91 -13.51 10.61
C LEU A 326 -14.53 -13.05 10.11
N GLU A 327 -13.46 -13.44 10.80
CA GLU A 327 -12.10 -13.01 10.45
C GLU A 327 -11.70 -13.53 9.07
N MET A 328 -12.00 -14.80 8.76
CA MET A 328 -11.73 -15.31 7.41
C MET A 328 -12.63 -14.68 6.33
N ALA A 329 -13.79 -14.14 6.69
CA ALA A 329 -14.58 -13.35 5.75
C ALA A 329 -13.91 -12.00 5.45
N VAL A 330 -13.34 -11.32 6.45
CA VAL A 330 -12.50 -10.13 6.23
C VAL A 330 -11.34 -10.46 5.30
N VAL A 331 -10.62 -11.56 5.56
CA VAL A 331 -9.52 -12.05 4.71
C VAL A 331 -9.98 -12.24 3.25
N GLY A 332 -11.12 -12.91 3.04
CA GLY A 332 -11.67 -13.13 1.71
C GLY A 332 -12.05 -11.83 1.00
N ALA A 333 -12.64 -10.88 1.72
CA ALA A 333 -13.05 -9.61 1.15
C ALA A 333 -11.84 -8.77 0.71
N ALA A 334 -10.87 -8.58 1.61
CA ALA A 334 -9.65 -7.84 1.32
C ALA A 334 -8.83 -8.49 0.19
N TYR A 335 -8.64 -9.82 0.25
CA TYR A 335 -7.95 -10.58 -0.79
C TYR A 335 -8.59 -10.34 -2.17
N ARG A 336 -9.92 -10.45 -2.28
CA ARG A 336 -10.62 -10.29 -3.56
C ARG A 336 -10.35 -8.92 -4.17
N VAL A 337 -10.52 -7.85 -3.40
CA VAL A 337 -10.29 -6.49 -3.91
C VAL A 337 -8.83 -6.32 -4.33
N LEU A 338 -7.90 -6.62 -3.43
CA LEU A 338 -6.46 -6.41 -3.65
C LEU A 338 -5.93 -7.24 -4.81
N SER A 339 -6.28 -8.52 -4.91
CA SER A 339 -5.84 -9.38 -6.03
C SER A 339 -6.40 -8.95 -7.38
N THR A 340 -7.54 -8.24 -7.37
CA THR A 340 -8.17 -7.73 -8.61
C THR A 340 -7.53 -6.41 -9.04
N GLN A 341 -7.26 -5.52 -8.09
CA GLN A 341 -6.72 -4.18 -8.38
C GLN A 341 -5.19 -4.18 -8.56
N LEU A 342 -4.46 -5.03 -7.83
CA LEU A 342 -2.99 -5.12 -7.85
C LEU A 342 -2.50 -6.55 -8.17
N PRO A 343 -2.80 -7.10 -9.36
CA PRO A 343 -2.50 -8.50 -9.69
C PRO A 343 -1.00 -8.85 -9.63
N GLY A 344 -0.11 -7.86 -9.79
CA GLY A 344 1.35 -8.01 -9.66
C GLY A 344 1.79 -8.52 -8.28
N GLN A 345 1.00 -8.25 -7.22
CA GLN A 345 1.33 -8.59 -5.84
C GLN A 345 0.71 -9.90 -5.36
N SER A 346 0.29 -10.77 -6.28
CA SER A 346 -0.36 -12.05 -5.97
C SER A 346 0.43 -12.93 -4.98
N SER A 347 1.77 -12.91 -5.03
CA SER A 347 2.58 -13.70 -4.10
C SER A 347 2.43 -13.23 -2.65
N LEU A 348 2.45 -11.92 -2.43
CA LEU A 348 2.26 -11.30 -1.11
C LEU A 348 0.87 -11.64 -0.56
N PHE A 349 -0.17 -11.50 -1.38
CA PHE A 349 -1.55 -11.79 -0.96
C PHE A 349 -1.75 -13.27 -0.62
N LEU A 350 -1.19 -14.19 -1.40
CA LEU A 350 -1.27 -15.63 -1.09
C LEU A 350 -0.52 -15.97 0.20
N GLN A 351 0.61 -15.31 0.46
CA GLN A 351 1.35 -15.49 1.70
C GLN A 351 0.55 -14.99 2.90
N GLN A 352 -0.12 -13.83 2.78
CA GLN A 352 -0.99 -13.33 3.84
C GLN A 352 -2.21 -14.22 4.07
N VAL A 353 -2.86 -14.74 3.03
CA VAL A 353 -3.97 -15.70 3.22
C VAL A 353 -3.47 -16.91 4.02
N ALA A 354 -2.30 -17.46 3.66
CA ALA A 354 -1.72 -18.56 4.43
C ALA A 354 -1.37 -18.16 5.89
N ASN A 355 -0.91 -16.92 6.10
CA ASN A 355 -0.62 -16.40 7.45
C ASN A 355 -1.89 -16.27 8.30
N SER A 356 -2.92 -15.58 7.80
CA SER A 356 -4.20 -15.42 8.51
C SER A 356 -4.82 -16.76 8.88
N ARG A 357 -4.69 -17.78 8.02
CA ARG A 357 -5.19 -19.13 8.32
C ARG A 357 -4.40 -19.90 9.37
N ALA A 358 -3.12 -19.58 9.55
CA ALA A 358 -2.33 -20.16 10.63
C ALA A 358 -2.68 -19.52 11.99
N GLU A 359 -3.20 -18.30 11.98
CA GLU A 359 -3.50 -17.50 13.17
C GLU A 359 -4.96 -17.62 13.61
N ILE A 360 -5.89 -17.69 12.66
CA ILE A 360 -7.33 -17.88 12.92
C ILE A 360 -7.57 -19.33 13.31
N LEU A 361 -8.20 -19.57 14.47
CA LEU A 361 -8.38 -20.90 15.06
C LEU A 361 -9.83 -21.41 15.03
N ASP A 362 -10.60 -20.96 14.05
CA ASP A 362 -11.96 -21.42 13.82
C ASP A 362 -11.98 -22.85 13.23
N SER A 363 -13.17 -23.44 13.07
CA SER A 363 -13.25 -24.72 12.36
C SER A 363 -12.93 -24.53 10.87
N ALA A 364 -12.21 -25.47 10.25
CA ALA A 364 -11.86 -25.41 8.82
C ALA A 364 -13.08 -25.18 7.89
N ILE A 365 -14.26 -25.68 8.27
CA ILE A 365 -15.51 -25.45 7.55
C ILE A 365 -15.94 -23.98 7.68
N ALA A 366 -15.91 -23.42 8.90
CA ALA A 366 -16.27 -22.03 9.14
C ALA A 366 -15.31 -21.07 8.44
N GLU A 367 -14.01 -21.36 8.46
CA GLU A 367 -12.98 -20.58 7.75
C GLU A 367 -13.19 -20.57 6.23
N SER A 368 -13.37 -21.75 5.62
CA SER A 368 -13.62 -21.87 4.19
C SER A 368 -14.89 -21.13 3.77
N ARG A 369 -15.96 -21.24 4.57
CA ARG A 369 -17.20 -20.48 4.36
C ARG A 369 -17.00 -18.98 4.54
N GLY A 370 -16.20 -18.57 5.52
CA GLY A 370 -15.82 -17.18 5.77
C GLY A 370 -15.14 -16.58 4.56
N PHE A 371 -14.02 -17.18 4.14
CA PHE A 371 -13.28 -16.75 2.95
C PHE A 371 -14.19 -16.63 1.73
N ASN A 372 -15.00 -17.67 1.47
CA ASN A 372 -15.92 -17.65 0.35
C ASN A 372 -16.98 -16.54 0.45
N PHE A 373 -17.49 -16.27 1.64
CA PHE A 373 -18.47 -15.22 1.88
C PHE A 373 -17.86 -13.82 1.64
N GLY A 374 -16.66 -13.57 2.14
CA GLY A 374 -15.93 -12.33 1.89
C GLY A 374 -15.68 -12.06 0.41
N ILE A 375 -15.23 -13.07 -0.35
CA ILE A 375 -15.04 -12.97 -1.81
C ILE A 375 -16.34 -12.52 -2.50
N LEU A 376 -17.48 -13.08 -2.09
CA LEU A 376 -18.77 -12.76 -2.67
C LEU A 376 -19.16 -11.30 -2.41
N VAL A 377 -19.06 -10.84 -1.16
CA VAL A 377 -19.37 -9.45 -0.78
C VAL A 377 -18.46 -8.47 -1.52
N ALA A 378 -17.15 -8.68 -1.48
CA ALA A 378 -16.17 -7.84 -2.16
C ALA A 378 -16.36 -7.79 -3.68
N ASN A 379 -16.81 -8.89 -4.31
CA ASN A 379 -17.13 -8.87 -5.72
C ASN A 379 -18.26 -7.89 -6.03
N GLN A 380 -19.26 -7.75 -5.16
CA GLN A 380 -20.33 -6.77 -5.36
C GLN A 380 -19.85 -5.34 -5.17
N SER A 381 -18.97 -5.09 -4.20
CA SER A 381 -18.34 -3.77 -4.04
C SER A 381 -17.52 -3.37 -5.28
N LEU A 382 -16.73 -4.30 -5.85
CA LEU A 382 -16.01 -4.09 -7.11
C LEU A 382 -16.94 -3.77 -8.28
N ASN A 383 -18.05 -4.51 -8.37
CA ASN A 383 -19.03 -4.35 -9.44
C ASN A 383 -19.78 -3.01 -9.37
N LEU A 384 -20.14 -2.56 -8.17
CA LEU A 384 -20.76 -1.26 -7.96
C LEU A 384 -19.87 -0.12 -8.48
N ARG A 385 -18.55 -0.29 -8.36
CA ARG A 385 -17.54 0.69 -8.75
C ARG A 385 -16.91 0.42 -10.12
N ALA A 386 -17.44 -0.53 -10.91
CA ALA A 386 -16.84 -0.90 -12.20
C ALA A 386 -16.91 0.22 -13.25
N ASN A 387 -17.91 1.09 -13.15
CA ASN A 387 -18.17 2.20 -14.08
C ASN A 387 -18.27 3.54 -13.36
N ASP A 388 -17.51 3.72 -12.28
CA ASP A 388 -17.52 4.92 -11.45
C ASP A 388 -16.72 6.09 -12.04
N GLY A 389 -16.41 6.08 -13.33
CA GLY A 389 -15.58 7.09 -13.99
C GLY A 389 -14.07 6.90 -13.85
N SER A 390 -13.56 6.02 -12.97
CA SER A 390 -12.12 5.94 -12.69
C SER A 390 -11.26 5.42 -13.85
N ASN A 391 -11.90 4.86 -14.88
CA ASN A 391 -11.23 4.35 -16.09
C ASN A 391 -11.14 5.40 -17.22
N ASP A 392 -11.63 6.62 -17.00
CA ASP A 392 -11.53 7.70 -17.99
C ASP A 392 -10.09 8.23 -18.10
N ASN A 393 -9.38 7.69 -19.09
CA ASN A 393 -8.02 8.10 -19.44
C ASN A 393 -7.99 9.02 -20.66
N THR A 394 -9.07 9.75 -20.94
CA THR A 394 -9.10 10.76 -22.00
C THR A 394 -7.94 11.74 -21.81
N PRO A 395 -7.04 11.91 -22.81
CA PRO A 395 -5.87 12.77 -22.65
C PRO A 395 -6.25 14.22 -22.37
N PHE A 396 -5.60 14.82 -21.37
CA PHE A 396 -5.74 16.24 -21.08
C PHE A 396 -5.26 17.09 -22.26
N THR A 397 -6.07 18.09 -22.64
CA THR A 397 -5.70 19.09 -23.64
C THR A 397 -5.49 20.43 -22.93
N PRO A 398 -4.24 20.93 -22.82
CA PRO A 398 -3.97 22.18 -22.14
C PRO A 398 -4.71 23.35 -22.79
N LEU A 399 -5.28 24.23 -21.97
CA LEU A 399 -5.85 25.49 -22.44
C LEU A 399 -4.74 26.48 -22.81
N SER A 400 -5.04 27.41 -23.72
CA SER A 400 -4.14 28.52 -24.02
C SER A 400 -4.28 29.62 -22.98
N GLY A 401 -3.17 30.09 -22.42
CA GLY A 401 -3.16 31.22 -21.51
C GLY A 401 -1.76 31.48 -20.97
N ALA A 402 -1.51 32.67 -20.44
CA ALA A 402 -0.22 33.00 -19.85
C ALA A 402 -0.07 32.41 -18.44
N TYR A 403 -1.16 32.34 -17.65
CA TYR A 403 -1.19 31.81 -16.29
C TYR A 403 -2.11 30.58 -16.22
N VAL A 404 -1.72 29.55 -16.96
CA VAL A 404 -2.43 28.27 -17.03
C VAL A 404 -1.38 27.16 -16.95
N TRP A 405 -1.58 26.21 -16.05
CA TRP A 405 -0.71 25.05 -15.94
C TRP A 405 -0.75 24.23 -17.23
N THR A 406 0.44 23.81 -17.68
CA THR A 406 0.59 22.90 -18.81
C THR A 406 1.59 21.81 -18.46
N PRO A 407 1.39 20.56 -18.93
CA PRO A 407 2.39 19.51 -18.78
C PRO A 407 3.77 19.94 -19.28
N GLU A 408 4.82 19.45 -18.62
CA GLU A 408 6.20 19.69 -19.06
C GLU A 408 6.40 19.26 -20.53
N THR A 409 7.25 19.99 -21.25
CA THR A 409 7.55 19.68 -22.66
C THR A 409 8.71 18.70 -22.83
N SER A 410 9.45 18.43 -21.77
CA SER A 410 10.63 17.55 -21.76
C SER A 410 10.86 16.98 -20.37
N GLY A 411 11.71 15.96 -20.25
CA GLY A 411 12.02 15.33 -18.98
C GLY A 411 11.15 14.12 -18.67
N PRO A 412 11.26 13.56 -17.45
CA PRO A 412 10.56 12.34 -17.05
C PRO A 412 9.03 12.49 -17.00
N THR A 413 8.50 13.72 -16.91
CA THR A 413 7.05 13.99 -16.90
C THR A 413 6.55 14.68 -18.17
N ALA A 414 7.30 14.61 -19.28
CA ALA A 414 6.92 15.22 -20.54
C ALA A 414 5.53 14.76 -21.02
N ALA A 415 4.63 15.71 -21.28
CA ALA A 415 3.25 15.50 -21.69
C ALA A 415 2.38 14.71 -20.70
N VAL A 416 2.79 14.60 -19.43
CA VAL A 416 2.03 13.90 -18.38
C VAL A 416 1.08 14.87 -17.67
N ALA A 417 -0.19 14.47 -17.55
CA ALA A 417 -1.20 15.13 -16.72
C ALA A 417 -1.90 14.07 -15.86
N VAL A 418 -1.44 13.92 -14.61
CA VAL A 418 -1.93 12.85 -13.73
C VAL A 418 -3.33 13.15 -13.24
N GLY A 419 -4.27 12.34 -13.71
CA GLY A 419 -5.62 12.28 -13.17
C GLY A 419 -6.58 13.34 -13.71
N ALA A 420 -6.36 13.86 -14.93
CA ALA A 420 -7.16 14.94 -15.51
C ALA A 420 -8.69 14.77 -15.46
N ASN A 421 -9.20 13.54 -15.48
CA ASN A 421 -10.64 13.26 -15.45
C ASN A 421 -11.13 12.78 -14.08
N TRP A 422 -10.29 12.80 -13.04
CA TRP A 422 -10.65 12.25 -11.72
C TRP A 422 -11.72 13.04 -10.98
N GLY A 423 -11.93 14.31 -11.33
CA GLY A 423 -13.08 15.07 -10.84
C GLY A 423 -14.44 14.54 -11.32
N GLY A 424 -14.46 13.65 -12.31
CA GLY A 424 -15.66 12.96 -12.81
C GLY A 424 -15.87 11.57 -12.22
N VAL A 425 -15.08 11.15 -11.23
CA VAL A 425 -15.26 9.87 -10.54
C VAL A 425 -16.44 9.99 -9.58
N ASP A 426 -17.34 9.01 -9.57
CA ASP A 426 -18.44 8.96 -8.62
C ASP A 426 -17.88 9.01 -7.20
N THR A 427 -18.35 9.93 -6.37
CA THR A 427 -17.97 9.99 -4.95
C THR A 427 -18.52 8.77 -4.17
N TRP A 428 -18.03 8.58 -2.96
CA TRP A 428 -18.38 7.49 -2.06
C TRP A 428 -19.51 7.90 -1.12
N THR A 429 -19.40 9.08 -0.52
CA THR A 429 -20.24 9.51 0.61
C THR A 429 -20.85 10.88 0.40
N ILE A 430 -20.12 11.83 -0.20
CA ILE A 430 -20.56 13.23 -0.31
C ILE A 430 -21.59 13.48 -1.42
N GLY A 431 -21.81 12.51 -2.31
CA GLY A 431 -22.75 12.66 -3.43
C GLY A 431 -22.23 13.63 -4.50
N ASP A 432 -23.10 14.49 -5.01
CA ASP A 432 -22.71 15.48 -6.02
C ASP A 432 -21.76 16.54 -5.43
N ILE A 433 -20.61 16.74 -6.08
CA ILE A 433 -19.54 17.61 -5.56
C ILE A 433 -20.02 19.06 -5.46
N ASP A 434 -20.64 19.59 -6.52
CA ASP A 434 -21.05 20.99 -6.57
C ASP A 434 -22.17 21.27 -5.55
N GLN A 435 -23.11 20.34 -5.39
CA GLN A 435 -24.12 20.41 -4.35
C GLN A 435 -23.51 20.38 -2.96
N PHE A 436 -22.59 19.45 -2.68
CA PHE A 436 -21.94 19.34 -1.38
C PHE A 436 -21.16 20.61 -1.03
N VAL A 437 -20.33 21.10 -1.94
CA VAL A 437 -19.55 22.35 -1.79
C VAL A 437 -20.49 23.53 -1.53
N SER A 438 -21.54 23.68 -2.33
CA SER A 438 -22.50 24.78 -2.18
C SER A 438 -23.29 24.73 -0.87
N GLN A 439 -23.76 23.55 -0.45
CA GLN A 439 -24.57 23.40 0.76
C GLN A 439 -23.76 23.63 2.03
N ASN A 440 -22.48 23.25 2.02
CA ASN A 440 -21.57 23.41 3.15
C ASN A 440 -20.79 24.74 3.10
N GLN A 441 -21.01 25.58 2.08
CA GLN A 441 -20.31 26.87 1.90
C GLN A 441 -18.79 26.72 1.93
N ILE A 442 -18.28 25.66 1.29
CA ILE A 442 -16.86 25.38 1.21
C ILE A 442 -16.26 26.26 0.11
N ASP A 443 -15.17 26.95 0.42
CA ASP A 443 -14.42 27.69 -0.59
C ASP A 443 -13.49 26.76 -1.36
N VAL A 444 -13.65 26.78 -2.68
CA VAL A 444 -12.88 25.97 -3.63
C VAL A 444 -12.49 26.82 -4.85
N THR A 445 -12.53 28.14 -4.72
CA THR A 445 -12.19 29.07 -5.79
C THR A 445 -10.80 29.63 -5.57
N LEU A 446 -9.98 29.68 -6.62
CA LEU A 446 -8.68 30.33 -6.54
C LEU A 446 -8.83 31.86 -6.62
N ASP A 447 -8.54 32.56 -5.52
CA ASP A 447 -8.48 34.02 -5.48
C ASP A 447 -7.13 34.55 -5.98
N GLY A 448 -6.02 33.88 -5.63
CA GLY A 448 -4.63 34.29 -5.86
C GLY A 448 -4.15 34.23 -7.31
N ARG A 449 -4.69 35.08 -8.20
CA ARG A 449 -4.22 35.20 -9.60
C ARG A 449 -3.59 36.57 -9.89
N PRO A 450 -2.64 36.66 -10.83
CA PRO A 450 -2.01 37.92 -11.22
C PRO A 450 -3.00 38.95 -11.81
N ASP A 451 -4.11 38.50 -12.41
CA ASP A 451 -5.11 39.35 -13.06
C ASP A 451 -6.34 39.68 -12.17
N THR A 452 -6.68 38.83 -11.20
CA THR A 452 -7.81 39.04 -10.28
C THR A 452 -7.38 39.58 -8.92
N ASN A 453 -6.32 39.06 -8.32
CA ASN A 453 -5.80 39.45 -7.01
C ASN A 453 -4.26 39.44 -6.98
N PRO A 454 -3.59 40.37 -7.69
CA PRO A 454 -2.13 40.39 -7.83
C PRO A 454 -1.37 40.54 -6.52
N THR A 455 -2.03 41.08 -5.48
CA THR A 455 -1.41 41.24 -4.16
C THR A 455 -1.29 39.89 -3.45
N LEU A 456 -2.35 39.08 -3.44
CA LEU A 456 -2.32 37.75 -2.85
C LEU A 456 -1.35 36.84 -3.63
N TYR A 457 -1.50 36.77 -4.96
CA TYR A 457 -0.60 36.01 -5.84
C TYR A 457 0.88 36.31 -5.54
N ALA A 458 1.28 37.59 -5.47
CA ALA A 458 2.67 37.95 -5.20
C ALA A 458 3.12 37.57 -3.78
N GLN A 459 2.25 37.68 -2.78
CA GLN A 459 2.58 37.29 -1.40
C GLN A 459 2.88 35.80 -1.30
N GLU A 460 2.08 34.96 -1.95
CA GLU A 460 2.20 33.51 -1.83
C GLU A 460 3.34 32.95 -2.66
N ILE A 461 3.55 33.44 -3.88
CA ILE A 461 4.70 33.03 -4.70
C ILE A 461 6.02 33.43 -4.01
N GLU A 462 6.09 34.61 -3.41
CA GLU A 462 7.29 35.02 -2.66
C GLU A 462 7.47 34.24 -1.37
N GLU A 463 6.38 33.83 -0.69
CA GLU A 463 6.47 32.89 0.42
C GLU A 463 7.09 31.57 -0.02
N VAL A 464 6.59 30.96 -1.10
CA VAL A 464 7.14 29.69 -1.60
C VAL A 464 8.57 29.85 -2.08
N ARG A 465 8.91 30.95 -2.76
CA ARG A 465 10.29 31.22 -3.19
C ARG A 465 11.25 31.24 -2.00
N LEU A 466 10.89 31.96 -0.93
CA LEU A 466 11.74 32.15 0.25
C LEU A 466 11.73 30.95 1.21
N TYR A 467 10.66 30.17 1.30
CA TYR A 467 10.52 29.09 2.28
C TYR A 467 10.50 27.69 1.68
N GLY A 468 10.26 27.56 0.38
CA GLY A 468 10.14 26.29 -0.35
C GLY A 468 11.37 25.88 -1.16
N GLY A 469 12.37 26.76 -1.27
CA GLY A 469 13.59 26.51 -2.05
C GLY A 469 14.47 25.39 -1.49
N LEU A 470 15.08 24.62 -2.39
CA LEU A 470 16.03 23.55 -2.05
C LEU A 470 17.30 24.11 -1.40
N ASP A 471 17.90 25.11 -2.04
CA ASP A 471 19.15 25.75 -1.64
C ASP A 471 19.10 27.26 -1.92
N ASP A 472 20.06 28.02 -1.38
CA ASP A 472 20.29 29.40 -1.76
C ASP A 472 20.74 29.51 -3.23
N THR A 473 20.25 30.54 -3.91
CA THR A 473 20.67 30.92 -5.26
C THR A 473 21.32 32.32 -5.23
N THR A 474 21.60 32.88 -6.40
CA THR A 474 22.05 34.29 -6.50
C THR A 474 20.90 35.28 -6.20
N LEU A 475 19.64 34.87 -6.39
CA LEU A 475 18.45 35.72 -6.29
C LEU A 475 17.56 35.39 -5.08
N THR A 476 17.73 34.20 -4.51
CA THR A 476 16.93 33.70 -3.40
C THR A 476 17.82 33.25 -2.26
N THR A 477 17.56 33.79 -1.07
CA THR A 477 18.07 33.25 0.19
C THR A 477 16.93 32.55 0.90
N THR A 478 17.09 31.26 1.17
CA THR A 478 16.07 30.45 1.82
C THR A 478 15.96 30.84 3.29
N LEU A 479 14.74 31.10 3.75
CA LEU A 479 14.41 31.54 5.12
C LEU A 479 13.83 30.41 5.99
N ARG A 480 13.60 29.23 5.40
CA ARG A 480 13.09 28.04 6.08
C ARG A 480 14.04 27.58 7.20
N ASN A 481 13.49 27.25 8.36
CA ASN A 481 14.26 26.70 9.48
C ASN A 481 14.39 25.16 9.42
N ALA A 482 15.13 24.57 10.36
CA ALA A 482 15.38 23.13 10.40
C ALA A 482 14.10 22.30 10.62
N ASP A 483 13.20 22.74 11.52
CA ASP A 483 11.94 22.05 11.79
C ASP A 483 11.00 22.08 10.58
N GLN A 484 10.89 23.22 9.89
CA GLN A 484 10.13 23.31 8.65
C GLN A 484 10.69 22.43 7.53
N THR A 485 12.01 22.21 7.50
CA THR A 485 12.64 21.28 6.56
C THR A 485 12.31 19.83 6.92
N GLU A 486 12.41 19.47 8.20
CA GLU A 486 12.03 18.15 8.69
C GLU A 486 10.55 17.87 8.41
N MET A 487 9.67 18.82 8.70
CA MET A 487 8.23 18.77 8.44
C MET A 487 7.91 18.53 6.96
N ALA A 488 8.54 19.28 6.05
CA ALA A 488 8.36 19.10 4.61
C ALA A 488 8.70 17.67 4.15
N VAL A 489 9.82 17.12 4.63
CA VAL A 489 10.25 15.76 4.27
C VAL A 489 9.43 14.70 4.98
N PHE A 490 9.04 14.93 6.24
CA PHE A 490 8.24 14.01 7.05
C PHE A 490 6.90 13.66 6.40
N TRP A 491 6.22 14.66 5.84
CA TRP A 491 4.92 14.54 5.18
C TRP A 491 5.02 14.38 3.66
N ALA A 492 6.23 14.16 3.11
CA ALA A 492 6.42 14.11 1.67
C ALA A 492 5.65 12.95 1.02
N TYR A 493 6.09 11.71 1.26
CA TYR A 493 5.48 10.47 0.73
C TYR A 493 5.23 10.50 -0.78
N ASP A 494 6.00 11.30 -1.51
CA ASP A 494 5.89 11.48 -2.96
C ASP A 494 6.73 10.46 -3.73
N ARG A 495 7.64 9.74 -3.05
CA ARG A 495 8.33 8.58 -3.61
C ARG A 495 7.32 7.48 -3.95
N ALA A 496 7.51 6.85 -5.10
CA ALA A 496 6.62 5.78 -5.55
C ALA A 496 6.70 4.55 -4.64
N ASP A 497 7.87 4.27 -4.07
CA ASP A 497 8.19 3.12 -3.21
C ASP A 497 8.00 3.42 -1.70
N THR A 498 7.02 4.26 -1.38
CA THR A 498 6.51 4.47 -0.01
C THR A 498 5.02 4.09 0.04
N PHE A 499 4.39 4.23 1.21
CA PHE A 499 2.95 4.09 1.36
C PHE A 499 2.13 5.19 0.66
N ARG A 500 2.78 6.23 0.12
CA ARG A 500 2.12 7.41 -0.45
C ARG A 500 1.34 8.17 0.64
N PRO A 501 0.83 9.39 0.36
CA PRO A 501 0.27 10.24 1.41
C PRO A 501 -0.97 9.63 2.09
N TYR A 502 -1.87 9.04 1.31
CA TYR A 502 -3.04 8.32 1.84
C TYR A 502 -2.64 7.12 2.74
N GLY A 503 -1.50 6.49 2.45
CA GLY A 503 -1.01 5.36 3.21
C GLY A 503 -0.32 5.76 4.52
N GLN A 504 0.37 6.90 4.58
CA GLN A 504 0.88 7.46 5.83
C GLN A 504 -0.26 7.73 6.82
N LEU A 505 -1.35 8.35 6.35
CA LEU A 505 -2.52 8.62 7.19
C LEU A 505 -3.18 7.32 7.68
N ASN A 506 -3.20 6.27 6.84
CA ASN A 506 -3.62 4.93 7.26
C ASN A 506 -2.69 4.28 8.27
N GLN A 507 -1.37 4.45 8.14
CA GLN A 507 -0.39 3.95 9.11
C GLN A 507 -0.64 4.55 10.49
N ILE A 508 -0.77 5.88 10.57
CA ILE A 508 -1.07 6.60 11.82
C ILE A 508 -2.39 6.12 12.43
N ALA A 509 -3.45 6.00 11.62
CA ALA A 509 -4.75 5.51 12.10
C ALA A 509 -4.68 4.07 12.63
N GLN A 510 -3.90 3.18 11.99
CA GLN A 510 -3.68 1.81 12.47
C GLN A 510 -2.93 1.78 13.81
N GLU A 511 -1.89 2.60 13.97
CA GLU A 511 -1.14 2.68 15.23
C GLU A 511 -2.04 3.11 16.38
N ILE A 512 -2.92 4.07 16.15
CA ILE A 512 -3.87 4.55 17.17
C ILE A 512 -4.94 3.51 17.46
N ALA A 513 -5.52 2.88 16.43
CA ALA A 513 -6.50 1.82 16.58
C ALA A 513 -5.97 0.64 17.42
N VAL A 514 -4.75 0.20 17.16
CA VAL A 514 -4.10 -0.87 17.92
C VAL A 514 -3.80 -0.42 19.35
N ARG A 515 -3.33 0.83 19.55
CA ARG A 515 -3.04 1.39 20.88
C ARG A 515 -4.28 1.45 21.76
N ASP A 516 -5.43 1.82 21.19
CA ASP A 516 -6.71 1.91 21.89
C ASP A 516 -7.43 0.55 22.05
N GLY A 517 -6.85 -0.52 21.50
CA GLY A 517 -7.42 -1.86 21.59
C GLY A 517 -8.77 -1.97 20.90
N ASN A 518 -8.91 -1.36 19.72
CA ASN A 518 -10.13 -1.42 18.95
C ASN A 518 -10.54 -2.88 18.66
N THR A 519 -11.85 -3.09 18.67
CA THR A 519 -12.44 -4.35 18.17
C THR A 519 -12.42 -4.34 16.64
N LEU A 520 -12.43 -5.54 16.04
CA LEU A 520 -12.55 -5.71 14.59
C LEU A 520 -13.68 -4.88 13.94
N GLN A 521 -14.85 -4.76 14.58
CA GLN A 521 -15.96 -3.95 14.07
C GLN A 521 -15.66 -2.44 14.07
N LYS A 522 -15.02 -1.95 15.13
CA LYS A 522 -14.59 -0.55 15.22
C LYS A 522 -13.52 -0.23 14.18
N ASP A 523 -12.59 -1.15 13.94
CA ASP A 523 -11.58 -0.96 12.89
C ASP A 523 -12.22 -0.95 11.50
N ALA A 524 -13.12 -1.89 11.21
CA ALA A 524 -13.84 -1.90 9.94
C ALA A 524 -14.61 -0.59 9.70
N SER A 525 -15.25 -0.06 10.75
CA SER A 525 -15.94 1.25 10.76
C SER A 525 -14.98 2.41 10.50
N LEU A 526 -13.89 2.49 11.28
CA LEU A 526 -12.89 3.55 11.20
C LEU A 526 -12.25 3.61 9.81
N PHE A 527 -11.77 2.49 9.28
CA PHE A 527 -11.09 2.49 7.98
C PHE A 527 -12.05 2.69 6.81
N ALA A 528 -13.32 2.29 6.93
CA ALA A 528 -14.32 2.65 5.93
C ALA A 528 -14.58 4.16 5.91
N ALA A 529 -14.76 4.79 7.08
CA ALA A 529 -14.92 6.23 7.18
C ALA A 529 -13.68 6.99 6.68
N LEU A 530 -12.48 6.62 7.16
CA LEU A 530 -11.24 7.26 6.78
C LEU A 530 -11.01 7.16 5.27
N ASN A 531 -11.04 5.95 4.72
CA ASN A 531 -10.62 5.77 3.33
C ASN A 531 -11.65 6.30 2.32
N THR A 532 -12.95 6.30 2.65
CA THR A 532 -13.95 6.97 1.80
C THR A 532 -13.84 8.49 1.87
N ALA A 533 -13.58 9.07 3.05
CA ALA A 533 -13.34 10.51 3.19
C ALA A 533 -12.08 10.96 2.44
N LEU A 534 -10.97 10.22 2.56
CA LEU A 534 -9.74 10.49 1.80
C LEU A 534 -9.99 10.44 0.28
N ALA A 535 -10.72 9.43 -0.19
CA ALA A 535 -11.04 9.31 -1.61
C ALA A 535 -11.95 10.45 -2.12
N ASP A 536 -12.99 10.81 -1.37
CA ASP A 536 -13.88 11.91 -1.74
C ASP A 536 -13.17 13.25 -1.75
N ALA A 537 -12.36 13.56 -0.72
CA ALA A 537 -11.58 14.78 -0.67
C ALA A 537 -10.59 14.89 -1.85
N VAL A 538 -9.97 13.77 -2.24
CA VAL A 538 -9.09 13.71 -3.42
C VAL A 538 -9.85 13.90 -4.73
N ILE A 539 -11.07 13.36 -4.86
CA ILE A 539 -11.91 13.57 -6.05
C ILE A 539 -12.26 15.06 -6.20
N VAL A 540 -12.66 15.73 -5.10
CA VAL A 540 -12.91 17.18 -5.08
C VAL A 540 -11.64 17.94 -5.46
N ALA A 541 -10.51 17.65 -4.81
CA ALA A 541 -9.26 18.33 -5.12
C ALA A 541 -8.83 18.18 -6.58
N TRP A 542 -9.02 17.00 -7.19
CA TRP A 542 -8.71 16.80 -8.61
C TRP A 542 -9.68 17.50 -9.55
N LYS A 543 -10.97 17.61 -9.19
CA LYS A 543 -11.90 18.46 -9.95
C LYS A 543 -11.41 19.90 -10.00
N GLU A 544 -11.00 20.45 -8.86
CA GLU A 544 -10.59 21.86 -8.78
C GLU A 544 -9.22 22.10 -9.40
N LYS A 545 -8.28 21.13 -9.31
CA LYS A 545 -7.03 21.14 -10.09
C LYS A 545 -7.23 21.42 -11.56
N TYR A 546 -8.13 20.67 -12.18
CA TYR A 546 -8.37 20.77 -13.62
C TYR A 546 -9.44 21.83 -13.99
N THR A 547 -10.04 22.48 -12.99
CA THR A 547 -10.91 23.67 -13.16
C THR A 547 -10.09 24.95 -13.10
N GLU A 548 -9.28 25.13 -12.06
CA GLU A 548 -8.52 26.36 -11.81
C GLU A 548 -7.20 26.42 -12.61
N LEU A 549 -6.60 25.26 -12.90
CA LEU A 549 -5.39 25.13 -13.73
C LEU A 549 -4.25 26.07 -13.29
N GLN A 550 -4.06 26.27 -11.98
CA GLN A 550 -2.98 27.10 -11.47
C GLN A 550 -1.60 26.48 -11.79
N PRO A 551 -0.66 27.23 -12.41
CA PRO A 551 0.72 26.80 -12.61
C PRO A 551 1.40 26.42 -11.29
N ARG A 552 2.36 25.49 -11.33
CA ARG A 552 3.12 25.12 -10.13
C ARG A 552 4.04 26.25 -9.69
N PRO A 553 4.42 26.31 -8.39
CA PRO A 553 5.36 27.32 -7.93
C PRO A 553 6.67 27.33 -8.72
N ASP A 554 7.19 26.16 -9.16
CA ASP A 554 8.40 26.09 -9.98
C ASP A 554 8.19 26.62 -11.41
N ASP A 555 7.03 26.37 -12.03
CA ASP A 555 6.65 27.00 -13.30
C ASP A 555 6.66 28.53 -13.20
N VAL A 556 6.22 29.05 -12.05
CA VAL A 556 6.12 30.49 -11.81
C VAL A 556 7.49 31.11 -11.54
N ILE A 557 8.22 30.56 -10.58
CA ILE A 557 9.49 31.10 -10.08
C ILE A 557 10.62 30.83 -11.07
N ALA A 558 10.86 29.57 -11.42
CA ALA A 558 11.98 29.15 -12.28
C ALA A 558 11.62 29.12 -13.76
N GLY A 559 10.37 28.77 -14.10
CA GLY A 559 9.84 28.80 -15.48
C GLY A 559 9.70 30.21 -16.06
N GLY A 560 9.91 31.25 -15.25
CA GLY A 560 10.07 32.62 -15.69
C GLY A 560 8.75 33.40 -15.84
N PHE A 561 7.61 32.85 -15.42
CA PHE A 561 6.36 33.61 -15.39
C PHE A 561 6.48 34.82 -14.45
N ALA A 562 7.03 34.64 -13.25
CA ALA A 562 7.23 35.72 -12.27
C ALA A 562 8.11 36.87 -12.81
N ALA A 563 9.07 36.58 -13.68
CA ALA A 563 9.89 37.61 -14.32
C ALA A 563 9.14 38.43 -15.39
N ASN A 564 7.99 37.94 -15.85
CA ASN A 564 7.24 38.47 -16.99
C ASN A 564 5.78 38.81 -16.68
N ASP A 565 5.33 38.64 -15.43
CA ASP A 565 3.95 38.89 -15.01
C ASP A 565 3.61 40.40 -14.88
N GLY A 566 4.62 41.27 -14.88
CA GLY A 566 4.48 42.71 -14.80
C GLY A 566 4.35 43.26 -13.37
N LEU A 567 4.53 42.42 -12.35
CA LEU A 567 4.49 42.80 -10.94
C LEU A 567 5.91 43.02 -10.42
N ALA A 568 6.18 44.19 -9.84
CA ALA A 568 7.50 44.49 -9.28
C ALA A 568 7.81 43.71 -7.98
N SER A 569 6.79 43.05 -7.41
CA SER A 569 6.87 42.32 -6.14
C SER A 569 7.20 40.85 -6.29
N THR A 570 7.11 40.29 -7.49
CA THR A 570 7.48 38.89 -7.78
C THR A 570 8.89 38.82 -8.36
N VAL A 571 9.64 37.78 -7.99
CA VAL A 571 11.01 37.57 -8.44
C VAL A 571 11.08 36.23 -9.18
N GLY A 572 11.41 36.28 -10.47
CA GLY A 572 11.80 35.09 -11.22
C GLY A 572 13.24 34.67 -10.89
N ASP A 573 13.43 33.39 -10.60
CA ASP A 573 14.73 32.81 -10.25
C ASP A 573 14.95 31.49 -11.00
N PRO A 574 15.67 31.50 -12.15
CA PRO A 574 15.82 30.33 -13.01
C PRO A 574 16.65 29.20 -12.39
N ASP A 575 17.38 29.47 -11.31
CA ASP A 575 18.18 28.46 -10.60
C ASP A 575 17.41 27.87 -9.39
N TRP A 576 16.20 28.38 -9.08
CA TRP A 576 15.38 27.90 -7.98
C TRP A 576 14.83 26.51 -8.24
N LYS A 577 14.78 25.69 -7.19
CA LYS A 577 14.17 24.35 -7.21
C LYS A 577 13.39 24.10 -5.93
N PRO A 578 12.28 23.34 -5.96
CA PRO A 578 11.58 22.92 -4.75
C PRO A 578 12.45 22.03 -3.86
N LEU A 579 12.32 22.17 -2.54
CA LEU A 579 12.98 21.30 -1.56
C LEU A 579 12.70 19.81 -1.81
N LEU A 580 11.45 19.45 -2.16
CA LEU A 580 11.07 18.04 -2.36
C LEU A 580 11.55 17.47 -3.69
N SER A 581 12.09 18.28 -4.59
CA SER A 581 12.49 17.84 -5.93
C SER A 581 13.47 16.63 -5.95
N PRO A 582 14.48 16.52 -5.06
CA PRO A 582 15.39 15.37 -5.07
C PRO A 582 14.71 14.08 -4.61
N LEU A 583 13.74 14.20 -3.70
CA LEU A 583 12.99 13.07 -3.16
C LEU A 583 12.02 12.50 -4.20
N MET A 584 11.36 13.37 -4.96
CA MET A 584 10.43 12.98 -6.03
C MET A 584 11.14 12.52 -7.30
N GLY A 585 12.38 12.97 -7.53
CA GLY A 585 13.11 12.77 -8.79
C GLY A 585 12.63 13.66 -9.95
N VAL A 586 11.76 14.64 -9.65
CA VAL A 586 11.17 15.62 -10.59
C VAL A 586 11.03 16.96 -9.88
N ASN A 587 10.93 18.08 -10.59
CA ASN A 587 10.79 19.40 -9.95
C ASN A 587 9.48 19.52 -9.18
N SER A 588 8.35 19.22 -9.82
CA SER A 588 7.03 19.22 -9.21
C SER A 588 6.16 18.07 -9.74
N PRO A 589 5.12 17.67 -9.00
CA PRO A 589 4.21 16.62 -9.48
C PRO A 589 3.41 17.07 -10.71
N PRO A 590 3.20 16.20 -11.71
CA PRO A 590 2.66 16.56 -13.05
C PRO A 590 1.13 16.71 -13.06
N PHE A 591 0.63 17.66 -12.28
CA PHE A 591 -0.76 18.11 -12.20
C PHE A 591 -0.79 19.55 -11.66
N PRO A 592 -1.89 20.32 -11.85
CA PRO A 592 -2.00 21.71 -11.38
C PRO A 592 -1.80 21.90 -9.87
N ASP A 593 -1.44 23.12 -9.48
CA ASP A 593 -1.18 23.51 -8.09
C ASP A 593 -2.45 23.47 -7.23
N TYR A 594 -3.37 24.42 -7.46
CA TYR A 594 -4.58 24.56 -6.68
C TYR A 594 -5.63 23.51 -7.07
N MET A 595 -6.17 22.73 -6.14
CA MET A 595 -5.91 22.73 -4.69
C MET A 595 -5.05 21.53 -4.26
N SER A 596 -4.32 21.63 -3.15
CA SER A 596 -3.34 20.62 -2.70
C SER A 596 -3.99 19.28 -2.36
N GLY A 597 -3.53 18.19 -2.99
CA GLY A 597 -4.07 16.85 -2.72
C GLY A 597 -3.70 16.32 -1.33
N HIS A 598 -2.47 16.57 -0.86
CA HIS A 598 -2.04 16.27 0.50
C HIS A 598 -2.94 16.94 1.53
N SER A 599 -3.11 18.25 1.40
CA SER A 599 -3.92 19.03 2.33
C SER A 599 -5.38 18.55 2.40
N ALA A 600 -5.98 18.17 1.27
CA ALA A 600 -7.31 17.55 1.24
C ALA A 600 -7.36 16.25 2.06
N MET A 601 -6.36 15.39 1.91
CA MET A 601 -6.24 14.15 2.67
C MET A 601 -5.96 14.42 4.16
N GLY A 602 -5.08 15.38 4.49
CA GLY A 602 -4.79 15.79 5.86
C GLY A 602 -6.02 16.33 6.59
N GLY A 603 -6.83 17.15 5.92
CA GLY A 603 -8.12 17.63 6.44
C GLY A 603 -9.10 16.49 6.67
N ALA A 604 -9.30 15.61 5.68
CA ALA A 604 -10.22 14.47 5.80
C ALA A 604 -9.81 13.51 6.93
N PHE A 605 -8.51 13.24 7.07
CA PHE A 605 -7.96 12.51 8.22
C PHE A 605 -8.27 13.22 9.53
N ALA A 606 -8.03 14.53 9.63
CA ALA A 606 -8.31 15.29 10.84
C ALA A 606 -9.78 15.18 11.26
N GLY A 607 -10.71 15.36 10.33
CA GLY A 607 -12.15 15.27 10.60
C GLY A 607 -12.59 13.88 11.08
N VAL A 608 -12.17 12.82 10.38
CA VAL A 608 -12.54 11.44 10.75
C VAL A 608 -11.94 11.04 12.09
N MET A 609 -10.64 11.25 12.28
CA MET A 609 -9.96 10.80 13.50
C MET A 609 -10.42 11.58 14.73
N THR A 610 -10.67 12.89 14.58
CA THR A 610 -11.24 13.72 15.65
C THR A 610 -12.62 13.22 16.08
N ASN A 611 -13.47 12.81 15.14
CA ASN A 611 -14.78 12.26 15.48
C ASN A 611 -14.70 10.92 16.22
N TYR A 612 -13.78 10.04 15.82
CA TYR A 612 -13.65 8.70 16.40
C TYR A 612 -12.93 8.69 17.77
N PHE A 613 -11.97 9.59 17.99
CA PHE A 613 -11.08 9.57 19.15
C PHE A 613 -11.11 10.84 20.02
N GLY A 614 -11.70 11.93 19.51
CA GLY A 614 -11.86 13.22 20.19
C GLY A 614 -10.79 14.27 19.83
N ASP A 615 -11.11 15.54 20.11
CA ASP A 615 -10.36 16.73 19.64
C ASP A 615 -8.94 16.89 20.19
N ASN A 616 -8.63 16.33 21.37
CA ASN A 616 -7.35 16.55 22.07
C ASN A 616 -6.61 15.24 22.32
N TYR A 617 -6.63 14.36 21.32
CA TYR A 617 -5.91 13.10 21.37
C TYR A 617 -4.42 13.33 21.06
N VAL A 618 -3.57 13.19 22.08
CA VAL A 618 -2.12 13.33 21.93
C VAL A 618 -1.53 12.04 21.37
N PHE A 619 -0.77 12.12 20.28
CA PHE A 619 -0.11 10.96 19.67
C PHE A 619 1.24 11.31 19.05
N SER A 620 2.03 10.27 18.79
CA SER A 620 3.25 10.38 18.02
C SER A 620 3.09 9.65 16.68
N ALA A 621 3.70 10.20 15.63
CA ALA A 621 3.76 9.63 14.31
C ALA A 621 5.20 9.52 13.82
N VAL A 622 5.41 8.63 12.86
CA VAL A 622 6.71 8.36 12.24
C VAL A 622 6.60 8.45 10.70
N SER A 623 7.74 8.52 10.01
CA SER A 623 7.77 8.68 8.55
C SER A 623 8.76 7.75 7.84
N GLN A 624 8.32 7.07 6.76
CA GLN A 624 9.20 6.30 5.86
C GLN A 624 10.24 7.17 5.14
N GLU A 625 9.98 8.48 5.05
CA GLU A 625 10.91 9.46 4.47
C GLU A 625 12.01 9.86 5.45
N LEU A 626 11.78 9.69 6.76
CA LEU A 626 12.70 10.05 7.83
C LEU A 626 12.76 8.95 8.90
N VAL A 627 13.44 7.85 8.56
CA VAL A 627 13.60 6.71 9.47
C VAL A 627 14.24 7.14 10.79
N GLY A 628 13.55 6.85 11.90
CA GLY A 628 13.98 7.17 13.26
C GLY A 628 13.54 8.55 13.77
N VAL A 629 12.91 9.38 12.94
CA VAL A 629 12.30 10.65 13.37
C VAL A 629 10.88 10.40 13.87
N VAL A 630 10.55 11.00 15.01
CA VAL A 630 9.24 10.93 15.66
C VAL A 630 8.72 12.34 15.86
N ARG A 631 7.53 12.64 15.35
CA ARG A 631 6.82 13.90 15.60
C ARG A 631 5.63 13.63 16.54
N THR A 632 5.32 14.60 17.41
CA THR A 632 4.23 14.48 18.40
C THR A 632 3.24 15.60 18.16
N PHE A 633 1.96 15.26 18.23
CA PHE A 633 0.84 16.14 17.98
C PHE A 633 -0.12 16.11 19.16
N ASP A 634 -0.67 17.27 19.51
CA ASP A 634 -1.68 17.43 20.55
C ASP A 634 -3.10 17.14 20.03
N SER A 635 -3.28 17.09 18.70
CA SER A 635 -4.55 16.77 18.04
C SER A 635 -4.37 16.28 16.59
N PHE A 636 -5.42 15.66 16.04
CA PHE A 636 -5.45 15.31 14.62
C PHE A 636 -5.53 16.51 13.70
N TYR A 637 -6.18 17.59 14.14
CA TYR A 637 -6.21 18.86 13.42
C TYR A 637 -4.80 19.42 13.25
N GLU A 638 -4.00 19.43 14.32
CA GLU A 638 -2.61 19.87 14.27
C GLU A 638 -1.80 19.04 13.28
N ALA A 639 -1.91 17.71 13.34
CA ALA A 639 -1.21 16.82 12.40
C ALA A 639 -1.63 17.06 10.94
N GLY A 640 -2.92 17.17 10.66
CA GLY A 640 -3.42 17.43 9.31
C GLY A 640 -3.07 18.83 8.78
N MET A 641 -3.06 19.84 9.65
CA MET A 641 -2.60 21.18 9.29
C MET A 641 -1.09 21.21 9.07
N GLU A 642 -0.32 20.44 9.84
CA GLU A 642 1.12 20.28 9.62
C GLU A 642 1.41 19.62 8.27
N ASP A 643 0.67 18.56 7.92
CA ASP A 643 0.70 17.96 6.57
C ASP A 643 0.40 18.99 5.48
N ALA A 644 -0.65 19.81 5.64
CA ALA A 644 -0.99 20.84 4.68
C ALA A 644 0.10 21.90 4.51
N LEU A 645 0.63 22.42 5.62
CA LEU A 645 1.68 23.46 5.60
C LEU A 645 3.02 22.92 5.10
N SER A 646 3.30 21.63 5.29
CA SER A 646 4.53 20.98 4.81
C SER A 646 4.77 21.21 3.32
N ARG A 647 3.71 21.37 2.53
CA ARG A 647 3.77 21.51 1.08
C ARG A 647 4.28 22.87 0.60
N ILE A 648 4.09 23.91 1.42
CA ILE A 648 4.66 25.24 1.21
C ILE A 648 6.17 25.17 1.41
N TYR A 649 6.60 24.58 2.54
CA TYR A 649 8.03 24.42 2.87
C TYR A 649 8.74 23.41 1.96
N GLY A 650 7.98 22.48 1.36
CA GLY A 650 8.43 21.59 0.31
C GLY A 650 8.61 22.24 -1.06
N GLY A 651 8.08 23.46 -1.25
CA GLY A 651 8.19 24.23 -2.48
C GLY A 651 7.22 23.82 -3.59
N VAL A 652 6.13 23.11 -3.28
CA VAL A 652 5.27 22.46 -4.29
C VAL A 652 3.83 22.97 -4.33
N HIS A 653 3.42 23.77 -3.35
CA HIS A 653 2.10 24.39 -3.27
C HIS A 653 2.17 25.82 -2.70
N VAL A 654 1.32 26.72 -3.20
CA VAL A 654 1.05 28.02 -2.55
C VAL A 654 0.19 27.84 -1.30
N ARG A 655 0.12 28.87 -0.44
CA ARG A 655 -0.58 28.80 0.84
C ARG A 655 -2.09 28.60 0.68
N GLU A 656 -2.75 29.35 -0.18
CA GLU A 656 -4.17 29.22 -0.50
C GLU A 656 -4.52 27.79 -0.93
N ALA A 657 -3.74 27.20 -1.84
CA ALA A 657 -3.90 25.80 -2.25
C ALA A 657 -3.81 24.80 -1.09
N CYS A 658 -3.06 25.12 -0.03
CA CYS A 658 -2.96 24.29 1.17
C CYS A 658 -4.12 24.50 2.15
N ILE A 659 -4.46 25.75 2.44
CA ILE A 659 -5.46 26.08 3.48
C ILE A 659 -6.87 25.73 3.01
N ASP A 660 -7.28 26.18 1.83
CA ASP A 660 -8.62 25.90 1.31
C ASP A 660 -8.86 24.40 1.18
N SER A 661 -7.82 23.68 0.77
CA SER A 661 -7.87 22.23 0.62
C SER A 661 -7.91 21.49 1.94
N PHE A 662 -7.20 21.97 2.96
CA PHE A 662 -7.35 21.41 4.30
C PHE A 662 -8.77 21.61 4.83
N GLU A 663 -9.34 22.81 4.72
CA GLU A 663 -10.70 23.10 5.20
C GLU A 663 -11.76 22.31 4.42
N MET A 664 -11.62 22.19 3.10
CA MET A 664 -12.48 21.33 2.27
C MET A 664 -12.38 19.86 2.70
N GLY A 665 -11.16 19.35 2.89
CA GLY A 665 -10.93 17.99 3.35
C GLY A 665 -11.53 17.75 4.73
N LEU A 666 -11.37 18.70 5.65
CA LEU A 666 -11.93 18.65 7.00
C LEU A 666 -13.44 18.55 6.96
N ALA A 667 -14.11 19.38 6.16
CA ALA A 667 -15.56 19.33 5.98
C ALA A 667 -16.04 17.99 5.41
N VAL A 668 -15.31 17.40 4.45
CA VAL A 668 -15.58 16.04 3.95
C VAL A 668 -15.44 15.02 5.08
N GLY A 669 -14.33 15.04 5.81
CA GLY A 669 -14.05 14.09 6.90
C GLY A 669 -15.09 14.14 8.03
N GLU A 670 -15.46 15.35 8.47
CA GLU A 670 -16.51 15.57 9.46
C GLU A 670 -17.87 15.06 8.97
N PHE A 671 -18.22 15.35 7.72
CA PHE A 671 -19.46 14.87 7.11
C PHE A 671 -19.49 13.34 7.06
N VAL A 672 -18.43 12.69 6.59
CA VAL A 672 -18.37 11.22 6.52
C VAL A 672 -18.52 10.62 7.91
N ALA A 673 -17.74 11.10 8.89
CA ALA A 673 -17.75 10.52 10.22
C ALA A 673 -19.08 10.76 10.96
N ALA A 674 -19.75 11.89 10.74
CA ALA A 674 -21.03 12.18 11.38
C ALA A 674 -22.21 11.40 10.77
N ASN A 675 -22.15 11.09 9.47
CA ASN A 675 -23.31 10.59 8.72
C ASN A 675 -23.18 9.13 8.26
N PHE A 676 -21.96 8.61 8.16
CA PHE A 676 -21.69 7.27 7.68
C PHE A 676 -20.90 6.44 8.68
N PHE A 677 -21.07 5.13 8.55
CA PHE A 677 -20.33 4.13 9.32
C PHE A 677 -20.54 4.21 10.84
N GLN A 678 -21.52 4.97 11.35
CA GLN A 678 -21.83 5.07 12.77
C GLN A 678 -22.75 3.93 13.25
N PRO A 679 -22.71 3.55 14.53
CA PRO A 679 -23.64 2.56 15.08
C PRO A 679 -25.08 3.10 15.09
N ILE A 680 -26.06 2.21 14.94
CA ILE A 680 -27.52 2.50 14.95
C ILE A 680 -28.04 2.75 16.36
#